data_AF-A0A5J5SVL9-F1
#
_entry.id   AF-A0A5J5SVL9-F1
#
_cell.length_a   1.000
_cell.length_b   1.000
_cell.length_c   1.000
_cell.angle_alpha   90.00
_cell.angle_beta   90.00
_cell.angle_gamma   90.00
#
_symmetry.space_group_name_H-M   'P 1'
#
loop_
_entity.id
_entity.type
_entity.pdbx_description
1 polymer ?
#
loop_
_entity_poly.entity_id
_entity_poly.type
_entity_poly.pdbx_seq_one_letter_code
_entity_poly.pdbx_strand_id
1 'polypeptide(L)'
;MTGDGRRSARSRTKPSSDVNEDDDAFNKAKPISKLRRVKTKDHGTALRILNADLKIILGFGIVAALIIFFLVNHLISIAEEARRPRVVTPFPAPRIMDLPQFQGEHKESLYWGTYRPHVYFGIRARTPLSLVAGLMWLGVKDGRYFLRHICQDSDDLSTYGWTSHNGRDFGHQVLVDQDMTLATSFLKYKEDDSGYGGDWAVRINVQNQGWNEEMQKNVHLFFYLAEEDGNALSLGGDILDIHENSLLASGSRTDIGEWQLHLKSKADLEVHYSGLRTPHIHNLSDLVQENLASQLIRFNRLQLPDIYQSSSNILVFQISGRIPLETDIVFVSGAGENSRVEERISNLAGVSLTNQLNKKQREFDVKFESCFQLADKLDSNSIHVGKAAIGNMLGGIGYFYGQSKISIPKNSNVKSHDDFLLYWPAELYTAVPSRPFFPRGFLWDEGFHQLLIWRWDLHISLDIVGHWLDLINIDGWIPREQILGAEALSKVPAEFVLQHSSNGNPPTLFLVLRDLVNGIKKNKFTASESSEIISFLQQAFVRLEAWFQWFNTTQLGKDVGSYYWHGRDNLTIRELNPKTLSSGLDDYPRASHPTEDERHLDLRCWMLLAADCMNSVAELIWKENKPGKDYASTSNLLSDFDTLNQMHFDHASGAYFDFGNHTEKVVVPFA
;
A
#
# COMPACT_ATOMS: atom_id res chain seq x y z
N MET A 1 -4.38 38.10 65.75
CA MET A 1 -4.68 39.16 64.77
C MET A 1 -5.78 38.60 63.86
N THR A 2 -7.04 38.68 64.30
CA THR A 2 -8.08 39.64 63.84
C THR A 2 -8.30 39.53 62.33
N GLY A 3 -9.44 39.13 61.77
CA GLY A 3 -10.84 39.11 62.21
C GLY A 3 -11.69 39.43 60.98
N ASP A 4 -12.61 38.54 60.58
CA ASP A 4 -14.06 38.79 60.38
C ASP A 4 -14.44 39.15 58.93
N GLY A 5 -15.56 38.74 58.33
CA GLY A 5 -16.73 37.94 58.75
C GLY A 5 -17.56 37.56 57.50
N ARG A 6 -18.22 36.39 57.48
CA ARG A 6 -19.69 36.15 57.72
C ARG A 6 -20.61 36.69 56.60
N ARG A 7 -21.61 35.96 56.06
CA ARG A 7 -22.67 35.12 56.68
C ARG A 7 -23.39 34.30 55.56
N SER A 8 -23.57 32.98 55.67
CA SER A 8 -24.73 32.19 56.21
C SER A 8 -25.90 32.00 55.22
N ALA A 9 -26.62 30.87 55.11
CA ALA A 9 -26.81 29.66 55.92
C ALA A 9 -27.52 28.59 55.03
N ARG A 10 -27.10 27.31 55.01
CA ARG A 10 -27.61 26.11 55.77
C ARG A 10 -29.08 25.72 55.44
N SER A 11 -29.52 24.47 55.35
CA SER A 11 -29.00 23.08 55.50
C SER A 11 -30.20 22.14 55.21
N ARG A 12 -30.07 20.97 54.53
CA ARG A 12 -29.88 19.61 55.09
C ARG A 12 -30.93 19.26 56.19
N THR A 13 -31.65 18.12 56.27
CA THR A 13 -31.42 16.71 55.84
C THR A 13 -32.71 15.87 56.12
N LYS A 14 -32.84 14.73 55.43
CA LYS A 14 -33.63 13.47 55.68
C LYS A 14 -33.61 12.92 57.15
N PRO A 15 -34.21 11.75 57.53
CA PRO A 15 -35.11 10.77 56.82
C PRO A 15 -36.27 10.13 57.67
N SER A 16 -37.05 9.26 56.99
CA SER A 16 -37.69 7.97 57.38
C SER A 16 -38.66 7.86 58.58
N SER A 17 -39.86 7.33 58.34
CA SER A 17 -40.19 5.89 58.56
C SER A 17 -41.64 5.57 58.17
N ASP A 18 -41.81 4.33 57.73
CA ASP A 18 -43.00 3.58 57.29
C ASP A 18 -44.25 3.63 58.20
N VAL A 19 -45.42 3.31 57.62
CA VAL A 19 -46.19 2.06 57.85
C VAL A 19 -47.64 2.23 57.31
N ASN A 20 -48.06 1.25 56.49
CA ASN A 20 -49.37 0.58 56.25
C ASN A 20 -50.69 1.25 56.70
N GLU A 21 -51.89 1.04 56.15
CA GLU A 21 -52.58 -0.12 55.53
C GLU A 21 -53.91 0.47 55.00
N ASP A 22 -54.31 0.23 53.75
CA ASP A 22 -55.36 -0.69 53.29
C ASP A 22 -56.82 -0.16 53.24
N ASP A 23 -57.45 -0.59 52.14
CA ASP A 23 -58.88 -0.91 51.93
C ASP A 23 -59.95 0.14 51.51
N ASP A 24 -60.33 -0.05 50.23
CA ASP A 24 -61.67 -0.44 49.75
C ASP A 24 -62.70 0.57 49.17
N ALA A 25 -62.94 0.32 47.87
CA ALA A 25 -64.22 -0.03 47.23
C ALA A 25 -65.38 1.00 47.07
N PHE A 26 -65.58 1.34 45.78
CA PHE A 26 -66.83 1.24 44.99
C PHE A 26 -68.08 2.14 45.21
N ASN A 27 -68.54 2.65 44.05
CA ASN A 27 -69.91 2.78 43.54
C ASN A 27 -70.68 4.13 43.54
N LYS A 28 -70.81 4.65 42.29
CA LYS A 28 -72.03 5.01 41.53
C LYS A 28 -72.87 6.28 41.83
N ALA A 29 -72.92 7.10 40.77
CA ALA A 29 -74.12 7.63 40.05
C ALA A 29 -74.65 9.08 40.31
N LYS A 30 -74.44 9.92 39.27
CA LYS A 30 -75.27 10.99 38.59
C LYS A 30 -76.74 11.20 39.04
N PRO A 31 -77.44 12.36 38.76
CA PRO A 31 -77.56 12.97 37.40
C PRO A 31 -78.04 14.47 37.17
N ILE A 32 -78.03 14.91 35.87
CA ILE A 32 -78.92 15.89 35.13
C ILE A 32 -78.78 17.43 35.40
N SER A 33 -78.91 18.45 34.50
CA SER A 33 -79.40 18.75 33.10
C SER A 33 -78.72 20.02 32.54
N LYS A 34 -78.24 20.14 31.28
CA LYS A 34 -78.86 20.55 29.98
C LYS A 34 -79.52 21.97 29.86
N LEU A 35 -79.08 22.77 28.88
CA LEU A 35 -79.94 23.43 27.87
C LEU A 35 -79.14 23.84 26.59
N ARG A 36 -79.85 24.07 25.47
CA ARG A 36 -79.43 23.85 24.06
C ARG A 36 -80.07 24.90 23.12
N ARG A 37 -79.44 25.13 21.93
CA ARG A 37 -79.99 25.49 20.57
C ARG A 37 -79.71 26.92 20.01
N VAL A 38 -79.63 27.23 18.69
CA VAL A 38 -79.49 26.56 17.35
C VAL A 38 -79.26 27.65 16.25
N LYS A 39 -78.56 27.25 15.16
CA LYS A 39 -78.34 27.73 13.75
C LYS A 39 -79.16 28.85 13.06
N THR A 40 -78.53 29.47 12.03
CA THR A 40 -79.06 29.79 10.67
C THR A 40 -77.92 29.89 9.60
N LYS A 41 -78.23 29.95 8.28
CA LYS A 41 -77.43 29.52 7.10
C LYS A 41 -77.57 30.52 5.89
N ASP A 42 -76.74 30.34 4.82
CA ASP A 42 -76.76 30.86 3.39
C ASP A 42 -75.99 32.18 3.06
N HIS A 43 -75.38 32.49 1.88
CA HIS A 43 -75.03 31.85 0.58
C HIS A 43 -74.02 32.75 -0.25
N GLY A 44 -73.15 32.17 -1.12
CA GLY A 44 -72.47 32.76 -2.34
C GLY A 44 -71.22 33.70 -2.16
N THR A 45 -70.13 33.77 -2.95
CA THR A 45 -69.74 33.29 -4.30
C THR A 45 -68.19 33.41 -4.51
N ALA A 46 -67.57 32.43 -5.18
CA ALA A 46 -66.36 32.42 -6.05
C ALA A 46 -65.03 33.19 -5.73
N LEU A 47 -63.94 32.41 -5.57
CA LEU A 47 -62.69 32.58 -6.34
C LEU A 47 -61.94 31.23 -6.39
N ARG A 48 -61.96 30.59 -7.56
CA ARG A 48 -61.08 29.47 -7.94
C ARG A 48 -59.67 30.02 -8.11
N ILE A 49 -58.64 29.35 -7.58
CA ILE A 49 -57.32 29.12 -8.21
C ILE A 49 -56.57 28.03 -7.41
N LEU A 50 -56.07 27.03 -8.16
CA LEU A 50 -55.15 25.94 -7.81
C LEU A 50 -55.65 24.80 -6.90
N ASN A 51 -56.42 23.88 -7.48
CA ASN A 51 -56.29 22.44 -7.16
C ASN A 51 -54.94 21.97 -7.73
N ALA A 52 -53.86 22.18 -6.99
CA ALA A 52 -52.61 21.49 -7.28
C ALA A 52 -52.67 20.12 -6.56
N ASP A 53 -52.54 19.05 -7.34
CA ASP A 53 -52.56 17.69 -6.83
C ASP A 53 -51.45 17.55 -5.77
N LEU A 54 -51.81 17.15 -4.55
CA LEU A 54 -50.88 17.11 -3.41
C LEU A 54 -49.64 16.26 -3.73
N LYS A 55 -49.80 15.25 -4.61
CA LYS A 55 -48.71 14.41 -5.13
C LYS A 55 -47.74 15.17 -6.02
N ILE A 56 -48.23 16.11 -6.82
CA ILE A 56 -47.42 16.96 -7.71
C ILE A 56 -46.63 17.97 -6.86
N ILE A 57 -47.26 18.59 -5.86
CA ILE A 57 -46.55 19.50 -4.93
C ILE A 57 -45.48 18.75 -4.13
N LEU A 58 -45.79 17.55 -3.65
CA LEU A 58 -44.82 16.71 -2.94
C LEU A 58 -43.66 16.28 -3.86
N GLY A 59 -43.95 15.93 -5.11
CA GLY A 59 -42.94 15.62 -6.13
C GLY A 59 -42.01 16.81 -6.42
N PHE A 60 -42.55 18.01 -6.62
CA PHE A 60 -41.75 19.23 -6.78
C PHE A 60 -40.94 19.57 -5.53
N GLY A 61 -41.49 19.33 -4.33
CA GLY A 61 -40.77 19.51 -3.07
C GLY A 61 -39.55 18.59 -2.92
N ILE A 62 -39.69 17.31 -3.32
CA ILE A 62 -38.58 16.34 -3.31
C ILE A 62 -37.52 16.74 -4.34
N VAL A 63 -37.92 17.12 -5.55
CA VAL A 63 -36.98 17.56 -6.59
C VAL A 63 -36.23 18.84 -6.16
N ALA A 64 -36.93 19.81 -5.58
CA ALA A 64 -36.31 21.03 -5.06
C ALA A 64 -35.35 20.73 -3.90
N ALA A 65 -35.71 19.81 -3.00
CA ALA A 65 -34.85 19.38 -1.90
C ALA A 65 -33.59 18.67 -2.42
N LEU A 66 -33.70 17.83 -3.45
CA LEU A 66 -32.56 17.21 -4.11
C LEU A 66 -31.66 18.26 -4.78
N ILE A 67 -32.24 19.22 -5.51
CA ILE A 67 -31.48 20.31 -6.14
C ILE A 67 -30.75 21.15 -5.09
N ILE A 68 -31.41 21.51 -4.00
CA ILE A 68 -30.80 22.26 -2.89
C ILE A 68 -29.71 21.42 -2.23
N PHE A 69 -29.93 20.12 -2.00
CA PHE A 69 -28.92 19.22 -1.46
C PHE A 69 -27.69 19.12 -2.38
N PHE A 70 -27.89 19.00 -3.69
CA PHE A 70 -26.80 19.03 -4.67
C PHE A 70 -26.07 20.37 -4.68
N LEU A 71 -26.79 21.50 -4.64
CA LEU A 71 -26.19 22.84 -4.59
C LEU A 71 -25.40 23.07 -3.30
N VAL A 72 -25.94 22.65 -2.15
CA VAL A 72 -25.29 22.75 -0.84
C VAL A 72 -24.05 21.85 -0.81
N ASN A 73 -24.15 20.59 -1.25
CA ASN A 73 -22.99 19.71 -1.34
C ASN A 73 -21.93 20.24 -2.32
N HIS A 74 -22.35 20.81 -3.44
CA HIS A 74 -21.42 21.42 -4.40
C HIS A 74 -20.72 22.66 -3.81
N LEU A 75 -21.46 23.53 -3.11
CA LEU A 75 -20.90 24.69 -2.41
C LEU A 75 -19.99 24.30 -1.24
N ILE A 76 -20.33 23.25 -0.48
CA ILE A 76 -19.49 22.69 0.58
C ILE A 76 -18.21 22.09 -0.01
N SER A 77 -18.32 21.32 -1.09
CA SER A 77 -17.18 20.73 -1.80
C SER A 77 -16.22 21.81 -2.32
N ILE A 78 -16.74 22.87 -2.93
CA ILE A 78 -15.92 24.02 -3.38
C ILE A 78 -15.27 24.73 -2.18
N ALA A 79 -15.99 24.88 -1.06
CA ALA A 79 -15.46 25.53 0.13
C ALA A 79 -14.39 24.68 0.85
N GLU A 80 -14.51 23.36 0.84
CA GLU A 80 -13.49 22.43 1.34
C GLU A 80 -12.25 22.42 0.45
N GLU A 81 -12.43 22.41 -0.88
CA GLU A 81 -11.35 22.49 -1.85
C GLU A 81 -10.60 23.83 -1.76
N ALA A 82 -11.31 24.94 -1.50
CA ALA A 82 -10.71 26.26 -1.25
C ALA A 82 -9.99 26.37 0.11
N ARG A 83 -10.22 25.45 1.05
CA ARG A 83 -9.56 25.43 2.38
C ARG A 83 -8.39 24.45 2.46
N ARG A 84 -8.27 23.51 1.53
CA ARG A 84 -7.20 22.52 1.53
C ARG A 84 -5.86 23.17 1.15
N PRO A 85 -4.80 23.05 1.97
CA PRO A 85 -3.49 23.56 1.61
C PRO A 85 -2.99 22.93 0.32
N ARG A 86 -2.45 23.74 -0.59
CA ARG A 86 -1.96 23.31 -1.93
C ARG A 86 -1.06 22.08 -1.85
N VAL A 87 -0.14 22.06 -0.88
CA VAL A 87 0.83 20.98 -0.68
C VAL A 87 0.18 19.60 -0.48
N VAL A 88 -1.08 19.53 -0.02
CA VAL A 88 -1.83 18.26 0.16
C VAL A 88 -3.06 18.16 -0.76
N THR A 89 -3.14 18.99 -1.79
CA THR A 89 -4.21 18.95 -2.80
C THR A 89 -3.75 18.15 -4.00
N PRO A 90 -4.50 17.10 -4.44
CA PRO A 90 -4.16 16.34 -5.65
C PRO A 90 -4.05 17.22 -6.89
N PHE A 91 -3.17 16.86 -7.83
CA PHE A 91 -3.08 17.59 -9.09
C PHE A 91 -4.38 17.45 -9.91
N PRO A 92 -4.96 18.56 -10.42
CA PRO A 92 -6.28 18.59 -11.05
C PRO A 92 -6.24 18.14 -12.52
N ALA A 93 -5.92 16.86 -12.75
CA ALA A 93 -5.98 16.21 -14.06
C ALA A 93 -6.57 14.80 -13.92
N PRO A 94 -7.21 14.24 -14.98
CA PRO A 94 -7.72 12.89 -14.92
C PRO A 94 -6.60 11.91 -14.55
N ARG A 95 -6.92 10.91 -13.73
CA ARG A 95 -5.91 9.98 -13.21
C ARG A 95 -5.40 9.10 -14.33
N ILE A 96 -4.11 8.79 -14.29
CA ILE A 96 -3.50 7.85 -15.23
C ILE A 96 -4.11 6.46 -15.01
N MET A 97 -4.39 6.11 -13.76
CA MET A 97 -5.01 4.83 -13.43
C MET A 97 -6.45 4.68 -13.92
N ASP A 98 -7.11 5.73 -14.43
CA ASP A 98 -8.43 5.65 -15.05
C ASP A 98 -8.35 5.23 -16.54
N LEU A 99 -7.16 5.09 -17.13
CA LEU A 99 -6.98 4.64 -18.52
C LEU A 99 -7.55 3.23 -18.76
N PRO A 100 -8.17 2.96 -19.92
CA PRO A 100 -8.79 1.65 -20.21
C PRO A 100 -7.85 0.46 -20.08
N GLN A 101 -6.57 0.62 -20.42
CA GLN A 101 -5.55 -0.43 -20.34
C GLN A 101 -5.26 -0.90 -18.90
N PHE A 102 -5.68 -0.14 -17.89
CA PHE A 102 -5.56 -0.52 -16.47
C PHE A 102 -6.87 -1.00 -15.86
N GLN A 103 -7.94 -1.11 -16.66
CA GLN A 103 -9.25 -1.58 -16.23
C GLN A 103 -9.50 -3.02 -16.70
N GLY A 104 -10.70 -3.55 -16.41
CA GLY A 104 -11.13 -4.86 -16.90
C GLY A 104 -10.20 -5.99 -16.48
N GLU A 105 -9.78 -6.80 -17.45
CA GLU A 105 -8.93 -7.98 -17.25
C GLU A 105 -7.60 -7.61 -16.57
N HIS A 106 -6.94 -6.50 -16.95
CA HIS A 106 -5.67 -6.13 -16.34
C HIS A 106 -5.82 -5.90 -14.84
N LYS A 107 -6.82 -5.10 -14.44
CA LYS A 107 -7.13 -4.82 -13.03
C LYS A 107 -7.46 -6.10 -12.26
N GLU A 108 -8.30 -6.93 -12.85
CA GLU A 108 -8.76 -8.17 -12.22
C GLU A 108 -7.63 -9.20 -12.10
N SER A 109 -6.84 -9.39 -13.17
CA SER A 109 -5.71 -10.32 -13.20
C SER A 109 -4.61 -9.95 -12.20
N LEU A 110 -4.55 -8.70 -11.74
CA LEU A 110 -3.63 -8.24 -10.71
C LEU A 110 -4.30 -8.05 -9.34
N TYR A 111 -5.60 -8.35 -9.20
CA TYR A 111 -6.34 -8.09 -7.96
C TYR A 111 -5.68 -8.79 -6.77
N TRP A 112 -5.50 -10.11 -6.80
CA TRP A 112 -4.72 -10.85 -5.79
C TRP A 112 -3.24 -10.88 -6.13
N GLY A 113 -2.37 -10.86 -5.11
CA GLY A 113 -0.95 -11.14 -5.28
C GLY A 113 -0.20 -11.12 -3.95
N THR A 114 1.10 -11.42 -3.99
CA THR A 114 1.96 -11.42 -2.80
C THR A 114 2.39 -10.00 -2.39
N TYR A 115 1.44 -9.07 -2.35
CA TYR A 115 1.70 -7.63 -2.28
C TYR A 115 1.97 -7.10 -0.87
N ARG A 116 2.51 -7.94 0.02
CA ARG A 116 2.93 -7.59 1.39
C ARG A 116 4.43 -7.86 1.55
N PRO A 117 5.31 -7.09 0.90
CA PRO A 117 6.73 -7.44 0.77
C PRO A 117 7.51 -7.47 2.10
N HIS A 118 7.01 -6.80 3.15
CA HIS A 118 7.63 -6.79 4.49
C HIS A 118 7.51 -8.12 5.23
N VAL A 119 6.60 -9.03 4.84
CA VAL A 119 6.49 -10.37 5.44
C VAL A 119 7.19 -11.41 4.57
N TYR A 120 7.62 -12.51 5.18
CA TYR A 120 8.25 -13.61 4.44
C TYR A 120 7.30 -14.19 3.39
N PHE A 121 6.02 -14.35 3.73
CA PHE A 121 4.98 -14.70 2.78
C PHE A 121 3.64 -14.07 3.20
N GLY A 122 3.05 -13.27 2.30
CA GLY A 122 1.77 -12.61 2.55
C GLY A 122 1.05 -12.29 1.25
N ILE A 123 -0.27 -12.44 1.26
CA ILE A 123 -1.16 -12.20 0.13
C ILE A 123 -2.11 -11.07 0.51
N ARG A 124 -2.39 -10.18 -0.43
CA ARG A 124 -3.47 -9.19 -0.29
C ARG A 124 -4.10 -8.88 -1.64
N ALA A 125 -5.29 -8.31 -1.59
CA ALA A 125 -5.92 -7.72 -2.76
C ALA A 125 -5.45 -6.28 -3.00
N ARG A 126 -5.44 -5.84 -4.26
CA ARG A 126 -5.24 -4.45 -4.71
C ARG A 126 -6.55 -3.67 -4.55
N THR A 127 -6.99 -3.54 -3.31
CA THR A 127 -8.16 -2.73 -2.93
C THR A 127 -7.92 -2.14 -1.54
N PRO A 128 -8.43 -0.94 -1.23
CA PRO A 128 -8.38 -0.38 0.10
C PRO A 128 -9.07 -1.30 1.12
N LEU A 129 -8.45 -1.48 2.30
CA LEU A 129 -8.99 -2.29 3.41
C LEU A 129 -9.43 -3.69 2.94
N SER A 130 -8.44 -4.44 2.45
CA SER A 130 -8.58 -5.77 1.85
C SER A 130 -8.68 -6.90 2.87
N LEU A 131 -9.10 -8.07 2.40
CA LEU A 131 -8.78 -9.33 3.05
C LEU A 131 -7.30 -9.64 2.81
N VAL A 132 -6.56 -9.90 3.88
CA VAL A 132 -5.13 -10.23 3.82
C VAL A 132 -4.87 -11.62 4.40
N ALA A 133 -3.87 -12.30 3.86
CA ALA A 133 -3.39 -13.58 4.37
C ALA A 133 -1.87 -13.54 4.59
N GLY A 134 -1.35 -14.45 5.42
CA GLY A 134 0.08 -14.61 5.59
C GLY A 134 0.47 -15.86 6.35
N LEU A 135 1.78 -16.12 6.33
CA LEU A 135 2.39 -17.28 6.97
C LEU A 135 3.38 -16.82 8.05
N MET A 136 3.32 -17.48 9.20
CA MET A 136 4.34 -17.47 10.24
C MET A 136 4.81 -18.90 10.51
N TRP A 137 5.97 -19.06 11.15
CA TRP A 137 6.40 -20.36 11.66
C TRP A 137 7.26 -20.18 12.90
N LEU A 138 7.36 -21.24 13.72
CA LEU A 138 8.35 -21.26 14.80
C LEU A 138 9.70 -21.73 14.25
N GLY A 139 10.66 -20.81 14.22
CA GLY A 139 12.08 -21.14 14.07
C GLY A 139 12.71 -21.42 15.44
N VAL A 140 13.89 -22.03 15.44
CA VAL A 140 14.71 -22.20 16.65
C VAL A 140 15.93 -21.30 16.52
N LYS A 141 16.34 -20.61 17.57
CA LYS A 141 17.62 -19.86 17.64
C LYS A 141 18.15 -19.95 19.06
N ASP A 142 19.42 -20.33 19.22
CA ASP A 142 20.06 -20.52 20.54
C ASP A 142 19.26 -21.41 21.51
N GLY A 143 18.62 -22.46 20.98
CA GLY A 143 17.79 -23.39 21.77
C GLY A 143 16.43 -22.84 22.21
N ARG A 144 15.99 -21.69 21.68
CA ARG A 144 14.69 -21.07 21.96
C ARG A 144 13.85 -20.93 20.70
N TYR A 145 12.53 -21.03 20.86
CA TYR A 145 11.60 -20.79 19.77
C TYR A 145 11.42 -19.30 19.52
N PHE A 146 11.41 -18.91 18.24
CA PHE A 146 11.11 -17.58 17.76
C PHE A 146 10.07 -17.64 16.65
N LEU A 147 9.06 -16.78 16.73
CA LEU A 147 8.04 -16.67 15.68
C LEU A 147 8.59 -15.85 14.53
N ARG A 148 8.75 -16.46 13.35
CA ARG A 148 9.13 -15.79 12.11
C ARG A 148 7.89 -15.30 11.40
N HIS A 149 7.89 -14.04 10.94
CA HIS A 149 6.77 -13.49 10.18
C HIS A 149 7.23 -12.35 9.26
N ILE A 150 7.78 -11.30 9.86
CA ILE A 150 8.29 -10.12 9.17
C ILE A 150 9.74 -10.41 8.76
N CYS A 151 10.13 -10.03 7.55
CA CYS A 151 11.52 -10.13 7.09
C CYS A 151 12.43 -9.30 8.00
N GLN A 152 13.41 -9.94 8.63
CA GLN A 152 14.39 -9.27 9.49
C GLN A 152 15.75 -9.96 9.36
N ASP A 153 16.82 -9.18 9.16
CA ASP A 153 18.18 -9.72 9.12
C ASP A 153 18.56 -10.42 10.43
N SER A 154 18.02 -9.96 11.57
CA SER A 154 18.24 -10.56 12.88
C SER A 154 17.65 -11.97 13.04
N ASP A 155 16.84 -12.44 12.08
CA ASP A 155 16.38 -13.82 12.08
C ASP A 155 17.48 -14.82 11.71
N ASP A 156 18.57 -14.36 11.08
CA ASP A 156 19.73 -15.16 10.67
C ASP A 156 19.38 -16.35 9.76
N LEU A 157 18.40 -16.18 8.86
CA LEU A 157 18.15 -17.15 7.79
C LEU A 157 19.36 -17.20 6.86
N SER A 158 19.82 -18.40 6.51
CA SER A 158 20.98 -18.56 5.62
C SER A 158 20.69 -18.09 4.18
N THR A 159 19.43 -18.20 3.76
CA THR A 159 18.92 -17.62 2.53
C THR A 159 17.41 -17.51 2.60
N TYR A 160 16.84 -16.48 1.96
CA TYR A 160 15.43 -16.46 1.62
C TYR A 160 15.20 -15.61 0.38
N GLY A 161 14.22 -16.00 -0.45
CA GLY A 161 13.82 -15.19 -1.58
C GLY A 161 13.05 -15.95 -2.64
N TRP A 162 12.49 -15.19 -3.57
CA TRP A 162 11.79 -15.72 -4.74
C TRP A 162 12.82 -16.23 -5.75
N THR A 163 12.85 -17.54 -5.97
CA THR A 163 13.69 -18.15 -7.02
C THR A 163 13.03 -17.99 -8.40
N SER A 164 11.71 -17.85 -8.42
CA SER A 164 10.94 -17.46 -9.59
C SER A 164 9.64 -16.78 -9.16
N HIS A 165 9.27 -15.69 -9.81
CA HIS A 165 7.99 -15.01 -9.62
C HIS A 165 7.66 -14.26 -10.91
N ASN A 166 6.45 -14.39 -11.44
CA ASN A 166 6.11 -13.78 -12.73
C ASN A 166 5.35 -12.44 -12.61
N GLY A 167 5.03 -12.01 -11.39
CA GLY A 167 4.32 -10.76 -11.11
C GLY A 167 2.82 -10.82 -11.36
N ARG A 168 2.29 -11.96 -11.84
CA ARG A 168 0.86 -12.15 -12.13
C ARG A 168 0.27 -13.29 -11.33
N ASP A 169 0.55 -14.53 -11.70
CA ASP A 169 -0.19 -15.70 -11.25
C ASP A 169 0.68 -16.82 -10.66
N PHE A 170 2.01 -16.63 -10.57
CA PHE A 170 2.92 -17.66 -10.09
C PHE A 170 4.10 -17.06 -9.31
N GLY A 171 4.43 -17.73 -8.20
CA GLY A 171 5.64 -17.50 -7.43
C GLY A 171 6.13 -18.77 -6.74
N HIS A 172 7.45 -18.95 -6.65
CA HIS A 172 8.11 -19.96 -5.86
C HIS A 172 9.25 -19.31 -5.06
N GLN A 173 9.21 -19.47 -3.76
CA GLN A 173 10.16 -18.92 -2.81
C GLN A 173 10.72 -20.04 -1.94
N VAL A 174 12.02 -19.94 -1.64
CA VAL A 174 12.73 -20.84 -0.74
C VAL A 174 13.29 -20.01 0.41
N LEU A 175 13.18 -20.53 1.63
CA LEU A 175 13.73 -20.00 2.85
C LEU A 175 14.47 -21.12 3.59
N VAL A 176 15.63 -20.81 4.15
CA VAL A 176 16.43 -21.78 4.92
C VAL A 176 16.71 -21.20 6.30
N ASP A 177 15.96 -21.67 7.30
CA ASP A 177 16.07 -21.32 8.71
C ASP A 177 16.81 -22.46 9.42
N GLN A 178 18.12 -22.29 9.58
CA GLN A 178 19.05 -23.34 10.03
C GLN A 178 18.97 -24.59 9.14
N ASP A 179 18.65 -25.76 9.72
CA ASP A 179 18.57 -27.04 8.99
C ASP A 179 17.20 -27.23 8.29
N MET A 180 16.22 -26.34 8.56
CA MET A 180 14.89 -26.40 7.97
C MET A 180 14.82 -25.59 6.67
N THR A 181 14.47 -26.27 5.57
CA THR A 181 14.09 -25.63 4.31
C THR A 181 12.58 -25.51 4.23
N LEU A 182 12.07 -24.28 4.15
CA LEU A 182 10.68 -23.95 3.93
C LEU A 182 10.52 -23.40 2.50
N ALA A 183 9.69 -24.03 1.68
CA ALA A 183 9.34 -23.55 0.36
C ALA A 183 7.86 -23.17 0.28
N THR A 184 7.57 -21.99 -0.27
CA THR A 184 6.21 -21.49 -0.50
C THR A 184 5.99 -21.29 -1.99
N SER A 185 4.99 -21.95 -2.56
CA SER A 185 4.58 -21.76 -3.96
C SER A 185 3.18 -21.18 -4.04
N PHE A 186 3.03 -20.07 -4.75
CA PHE A 186 1.78 -19.36 -4.94
C PHE A 186 1.30 -19.56 -6.39
N LEU A 187 0.00 -19.85 -6.55
CA LEU A 187 -0.65 -19.96 -7.85
C LEU A 187 -1.99 -19.22 -7.81
N LYS A 188 -2.29 -18.41 -8.83
CA LYS A 188 -3.66 -17.94 -9.08
C LYS A 188 -4.31 -18.72 -10.21
N TYR A 189 -5.61 -18.83 -10.14
CA TYR A 189 -6.41 -19.56 -11.10
C TYR A 189 -7.80 -18.95 -11.21
N LYS A 190 -8.38 -18.93 -12.41
CA LYS A 190 -9.70 -18.33 -12.64
C LYS A 190 -10.52 -19.24 -13.54
N GLU A 191 -11.75 -19.49 -13.12
CA GLU A 191 -12.81 -20.16 -13.90
C GLU A 191 -14.06 -19.28 -13.93
N ASP A 192 -15.05 -19.63 -14.77
CA ASP A 192 -16.27 -18.84 -14.96
C ASP A 192 -17.07 -18.61 -13.67
N ASP A 193 -17.02 -19.56 -12.73
CA ASP A 193 -17.71 -19.48 -11.43
C ASP A 193 -16.88 -18.75 -10.35
N SER A 194 -15.69 -18.25 -10.69
CA SER A 194 -14.84 -17.53 -9.74
C SER A 194 -15.35 -16.11 -9.50
N GLY A 195 -15.20 -15.64 -8.26
CA GLY A 195 -15.39 -14.24 -7.95
C GLY A 195 -14.32 -13.35 -8.60
N TYR A 196 -14.45 -12.03 -8.40
CA TYR A 196 -13.51 -11.06 -8.96
C TYR A 196 -12.07 -11.37 -8.51
N GLY A 197 -11.15 -11.43 -9.46
CA GLY A 197 -9.74 -11.71 -9.20
C GLY A 197 -9.38 -13.20 -9.11
N GLY A 198 -10.37 -14.08 -9.15
CA GLY A 198 -10.16 -15.52 -9.17
C GLY A 198 -9.81 -16.15 -7.82
N ASP A 199 -9.36 -17.39 -7.89
CA ASP A 199 -8.88 -18.21 -6.79
C ASP A 199 -7.37 -18.18 -6.67
N TRP A 200 -6.88 -18.64 -5.52
CA TRP A 200 -5.47 -18.87 -5.34
C TRP A 200 -5.18 -20.06 -4.44
N ALA A 201 -4.02 -20.64 -4.63
CA ALA A 201 -3.49 -21.73 -3.83
C ALA A 201 -2.07 -21.40 -3.36
N VAL A 202 -1.75 -21.88 -2.17
CA VAL A 202 -0.41 -21.83 -1.59
C VAL A 202 0.00 -23.23 -1.19
N ARG A 203 1.07 -23.74 -1.81
CA ARG A 203 1.75 -24.94 -1.35
C ARG A 203 2.85 -24.56 -0.38
N ILE A 204 2.83 -25.17 0.79
CA ILE A 204 3.89 -25.07 1.79
C ILE A 204 4.57 -26.43 1.86
N ASN A 205 5.87 -26.46 1.59
CA ASN A 205 6.70 -27.66 1.66
C ASN A 205 7.83 -27.42 2.67
N VAL A 206 7.98 -28.32 3.64
CA VAL A 206 8.97 -28.25 4.71
C VAL A 206 9.83 -29.50 4.66
N GLN A 207 11.14 -29.31 4.58
CA GLN A 207 12.14 -30.37 4.58
C GLN A 207 13.22 -30.06 5.62
N ASN A 208 13.89 -31.10 6.12
CA ASN A 208 15.05 -30.97 7.00
C ASN A 208 16.28 -31.52 6.26
N GLN A 209 17.36 -30.74 6.22
CA GLN A 209 18.64 -31.15 5.63
C GLN A 209 19.61 -31.78 6.66
N GLY A 210 19.31 -31.70 7.96
CA GLY A 210 20.10 -32.23 9.08
C GLY A 210 19.55 -33.52 9.70
N TRP A 211 20.42 -34.30 10.35
CA TRP A 211 20.12 -35.65 10.87
C TRP A 211 19.97 -35.77 12.40
N ASN A 212 20.01 -34.68 13.19
CA ASN A 212 20.15 -34.84 14.65
C ASN A 212 19.36 -33.80 15.46
N GLU A 213 18.16 -34.18 15.90
CA GLU A 213 17.60 -34.04 17.26
C GLU A 213 16.09 -34.31 17.24
N GLU A 214 15.54 -34.93 18.30
CA GLU A 214 14.09 -35.20 18.39
C GLU A 214 13.22 -33.93 18.38
N MET A 215 13.79 -32.77 18.78
CA MET A 215 13.11 -31.48 18.78
C MET A 215 12.83 -30.90 17.38
N GLN A 216 13.49 -31.40 16.32
CA GLN A 216 13.35 -30.87 14.96
C GLN A 216 12.45 -31.72 14.04
N LYS A 217 11.70 -32.69 14.59
CA LYS A 217 10.83 -33.56 13.78
C LYS A 217 9.48 -32.93 13.44
N ASN A 218 9.01 -31.98 14.25
CA ASN A 218 7.73 -31.31 14.06
C ASN A 218 7.94 -29.87 13.62
N VAL A 219 7.12 -29.41 12.68
CA VAL A 219 7.04 -28.00 12.30
C VAL A 219 5.72 -27.41 12.81
N HIS A 220 5.76 -26.15 13.24
CA HIS A 220 4.59 -25.38 13.63
C HIS A 220 4.45 -24.17 12.69
N LEU A 221 3.48 -24.25 11.79
CA LEU A 221 3.14 -23.21 10.83
C LEU A 221 1.91 -22.44 11.33
N PHE A 222 1.80 -21.15 11.04
CA PHE A 222 0.64 -20.34 11.39
C PHE A 222 0.16 -19.63 10.13
N PHE A 223 -0.96 -20.09 9.58
CA PHE A 223 -1.61 -19.42 8.46
C PHE A 223 -2.73 -18.53 8.99
N TYR A 224 -2.79 -17.28 8.57
CA TYR A 224 -3.83 -16.36 9.04
C TYR A 224 -4.60 -15.70 7.91
N LEU A 225 -5.82 -15.29 8.23
CA LEU A 225 -6.63 -14.34 7.48
C LEU A 225 -6.96 -13.14 8.38
N ALA A 226 -6.97 -11.94 7.82
CA ALA A 226 -7.39 -10.73 8.50
C ALA A 226 -8.20 -9.81 7.56
N GLU A 227 -9.36 -9.35 8.04
CA GLU A 227 -10.18 -8.34 7.38
C GLU A 227 -9.79 -6.94 7.89
N GLU A 228 -9.16 -6.15 7.00
CA GLU A 228 -8.68 -4.78 7.31
C GLU A 228 -9.84 -3.79 7.55
N ASP A 229 -11.03 -4.05 7.01
CA ASP A 229 -12.23 -3.26 7.25
C ASP A 229 -12.93 -3.61 8.58
N GLY A 230 -12.46 -4.64 9.27
CA GLY A 230 -13.00 -5.11 10.55
C GLY A 230 -14.26 -5.96 10.42
N ASN A 231 -14.61 -6.44 9.22
CA ASN A 231 -15.66 -7.43 9.04
C ASN A 231 -15.32 -8.74 9.76
N ALA A 232 -16.34 -9.44 10.26
CA ALA A 232 -16.15 -10.69 10.98
C ALA A 232 -15.90 -11.85 10.00
N LEU A 233 -14.95 -12.70 10.36
CA LEU A 233 -14.62 -13.94 9.67
C LEU A 233 -15.35 -15.10 10.32
N SER A 234 -15.89 -16.02 9.52
CA SER A 234 -16.52 -17.23 10.02
C SER A 234 -15.50 -18.37 10.11
N LEU A 235 -15.45 -19.04 11.26
CA LEU A 235 -14.67 -20.25 11.45
C LEU A 235 -15.39 -21.46 10.82
N GLY A 236 -14.64 -22.35 10.17
CA GLY A 236 -15.15 -23.64 9.71
C GLY A 236 -15.69 -24.49 10.87
N GLY A 237 -16.84 -25.14 10.67
CA GLY A 237 -17.60 -25.77 11.76
C GLY A 237 -16.97 -27.00 12.41
N ASP A 238 -16.14 -27.77 11.69
CA ASP A 238 -15.57 -29.03 12.18
C ASP A 238 -14.10 -29.18 11.73
N ILE A 239 -13.21 -28.43 12.38
CA ILE A 239 -11.76 -28.38 12.06
C ILE A 239 -10.99 -29.56 12.68
N LEU A 240 -11.65 -30.38 13.51
CA LEU A 240 -11.03 -31.48 14.24
C LEU A 240 -10.67 -32.68 13.36
N ASP A 241 -11.33 -32.85 12.20
CA ASP A 241 -11.00 -33.87 11.19
C ASP A 241 -10.83 -33.25 9.80
N ILE A 242 -9.59 -32.87 9.48
CA ILE A 242 -9.23 -32.23 8.20
C ILE A 242 -9.37 -33.20 7.01
N HIS A 243 -9.35 -34.51 7.27
CA HIS A 243 -9.54 -35.53 6.23
C HIS A 243 -11.02 -35.60 5.80
N GLU A 244 -11.95 -35.36 6.72
CA GLU A 244 -13.39 -35.28 6.43
C GLU A 244 -13.84 -33.87 6.03
N ASN A 245 -13.29 -32.81 6.65
CA ASN A 245 -13.66 -31.43 6.39
C ASN A 245 -12.45 -30.50 6.26
N SER A 246 -12.17 -30.08 5.02
CA SER A 246 -11.05 -29.17 4.74
C SER A 246 -11.31 -27.69 5.02
N LEU A 247 -12.54 -27.28 5.34
CA LEU A 247 -12.90 -25.86 5.47
C LEU A 247 -12.32 -25.24 6.76
N LEU A 248 -11.44 -24.26 6.62
CA LEU A 248 -10.86 -23.51 7.74
C LEU A 248 -11.67 -22.25 8.08
N ALA A 249 -12.02 -21.48 7.05
CA ALA A 249 -12.69 -20.18 7.23
C ALA A 249 -13.59 -19.84 6.03
N SER A 250 -14.58 -19.00 6.26
CA SER A 250 -15.40 -18.41 5.22
C SER A 250 -15.79 -16.98 5.55
N GLY A 251 -16.24 -16.26 4.52
CA GLY A 251 -16.72 -14.90 4.65
C GLY A 251 -17.39 -14.43 3.37
N SER A 252 -17.70 -13.14 3.33
CA SER A 252 -18.28 -12.52 2.14
C SER A 252 -17.79 -11.08 2.04
N ARG A 253 -17.43 -10.66 0.83
CA ARG A 253 -17.11 -9.27 0.51
C ARG A 253 -17.83 -8.84 -0.76
N THR A 254 -18.04 -7.54 -0.91
CA THR A 254 -18.77 -6.97 -2.04
C THR A 254 -18.04 -7.12 -3.37
N ASP A 255 -16.71 -7.19 -3.35
CA ASP A 255 -15.87 -7.32 -4.54
C ASP A 255 -15.70 -8.77 -5.00
N ILE A 256 -15.43 -9.71 -4.09
CA ILE A 256 -15.14 -11.11 -4.44
C ILE A 256 -16.29 -12.09 -4.17
N GLY A 257 -17.40 -11.61 -3.61
CA GLY A 257 -18.54 -12.44 -3.21
C GLY A 257 -18.27 -13.26 -1.94
N GLU A 258 -19.05 -14.32 -1.75
CA GLU A 258 -18.78 -15.32 -0.71
C GLU A 258 -17.47 -16.05 -1.02
N TRP A 259 -16.69 -16.37 0.00
CA TRP A 259 -15.41 -17.02 -0.17
C TRP A 259 -15.15 -18.06 0.92
N GLN A 260 -14.30 -19.03 0.61
CA GLN A 260 -13.89 -20.11 1.51
C GLN A 260 -12.37 -20.32 1.46
N LEU A 261 -11.79 -20.68 2.60
CA LEU A 261 -10.40 -21.07 2.77
C LEU A 261 -10.34 -22.53 3.21
N HIS A 262 -9.54 -23.33 2.52
CA HIS A 262 -9.41 -24.76 2.76
C HIS A 262 -7.97 -25.18 3.02
N LEU A 263 -7.81 -26.22 3.85
CA LEU A 263 -6.55 -26.92 4.10
C LEU A 263 -6.62 -28.33 3.52
N LYS A 264 -5.67 -28.68 2.65
CA LYS A 264 -5.55 -30.02 2.06
C LYS A 264 -4.15 -30.56 2.30
N SER A 265 -4.06 -31.71 2.95
CA SER A 265 -2.80 -32.39 3.24
C SER A 265 -2.98 -33.90 3.14
N LYS A 266 -1.91 -34.60 2.79
CA LYS A 266 -1.82 -36.07 2.93
C LYS A 266 -1.18 -36.50 4.24
N ALA A 267 -0.48 -35.57 4.91
CA ALA A 267 0.10 -35.81 6.22
C ALA A 267 -0.96 -35.66 7.31
N ASP A 268 -0.79 -36.41 8.40
CA ASP A 268 -1.59 -36.21 9.60
C ASP A 268 -1.18 -34.88 10.27
N LEU A 269 -2.14 -33.96 10.34
CA LEU A 269 -1.95 -32.62 10.88
C LEU A 269 -2.74 -32.43 12.16
N GLU A 270 -2.15 -31.71 13.10
CA GLU A 270 -2.85 -31.15 14.25
C GLU A 270 -3.09 -29.66 13.98
N VAL A 271 -4.35 -29.23 14.05
CA VAL A 271 -4.74 -27.84 13.81
C VAL A 271 -5.37 -27.24 15.05
N HIS A 272 -4.80 -26.13 15.50
CA HIS A 272 -5.36 -25.27 16.54
C HIS A 272 -5.63 -23.88 15.97
N TYR A 273 -6.55 -23.13 16.58
CA TYR A 273 -6.91 -21.81 16.06
C TYR A 273 -7.10 -20.74 17.13
N SER A 274 -7.04 -19.48 16.69
CA SER A 274 -7.38 -18.32 17.49
C SER A 274 -8.09 -17.26 16.65
N GLY A 275 -9.30 -16.90 17.05
CA GLY A 275 -10.03 -15.74 16.56
C GLY A 275 -9.72 -14.50 17.39
N LEU A 276 -9.33 -13.42 16.72
CA LEU A 276 -8.96 -12.14 17.35
C LEU A 276 -9.80 -11.00 16.79
N ARG A 277 -10.12 -10.02 17.65
CA ARG A 277 -10.70 -8.74 17.26
C ARG A 277 -9.70 -7.62 17.51
N THR A 278 -9.18 -7.00 16.45
CA THR A 278 -8.31 -5.84 16.58
C THR A 278 -8.30 -4.99 15.30
N PRO A 279 -8.26 -3.65 15.40
CA PRO A 279 -8.00 -2.78 14.26
C PRO A 279 -6.50 -2.71 13.90
N HIS A 280 -5.62 -3.32 14.69
CA HIS A 280 -4.16 -3.18 14.57
C HIS A 280 -3.49 -4.44 14.00
N ILE A 281 -3.79 -4.77 12.73
CA ILE A 281 -3.27 -5.96 12.05
C ILE A 281 -1.73 -5.99 11.98
N HIS A 282 -1.09 -4.82 11.94
CA HIS A 282 0.37 -4.69 11.95
C HIS A 282 1.05 -5.30 13.20
N ASN A 283 0.32 -5.49 14.32
CA ASN A 283 0.82 -6.10 15.56
C ASN A 283 0.47 -7.60 15.68
N LEU A 284 0.06 -8.27 14.60
CA LEU A 284 -0.44 -9.64 14.67
C LEU A 284 0.59 -10.64 15.24
N SER A 285 1.88 -10.47 14.92
CA SER A 285 2.95 -11.33 15.47
C SER A 285 2.99 -11.30 16.99
N ASP A 286 2.90 -10.11 17.59
CA ASP A 286 2.96 -9.93 19.03
C ASP A 286 1.76 -10.62 19.69
N LEU A 287 0.56 -10.47 19.11
CA LEU A 287 -0.66 -11.12 19.62
C LEU A 287 -0.59 -12.64 19.55
N VAL A 288 -0.04 -13.21 18.47
CA VAL A 288 0.16 -14.66 18.36
C VAL A 288 1.18 -15.15 19.39
N GLN A 289 2.29 -14.42 19.55
CA GLN A 289 3.32 -14.76 20.52
C GLN A 289 2.83 -14.68 21.97
N GLU A 290 2.03 -13.66 22.31
CA GLU A 290 1.38 -13.53 23.62
C GLU A 290 0.43 -14.69 23.90
N ASN A 291 -0.38 -15.10 22.92
CA ASN A 291 -1.27 -16.24 23.04
C ASN A 291 -0.50 -17.55 23.29
N LEU A 292 0.57 -17.80 22.52
CA LEU A 292 1.42 -18.98 22.69
C LEU A 292 2.12 -18.97 24.04
N ALA A 293 2.67 -17.84 24.47
CA ALA A 293 3.32 -17.70 25.78
C ALA A 293 2.33 -17.97 26.93
N SER A 294 1.11 -17.43 26.83
CA SER A 294 0.04 -17.67 27.80
C SER A 294 -0.34 -19.15 27.88
N GLN A 295 -0.48 -19.84 26.75
CA GLN A 295 -0.77 -21.28 26.68
C GLN A 295 0.37 -22.12 27.26
N LEU A 296 1.62 -21.77 26.94
CA LEU A 296 2.80 -22.45 27.48
C LEU A 296 2.89 -22.29 29.00
N ILE A 297 2.68 -21.08 29.53
CA ILE A 297 2.74 -20.81 30.98
C ILE A 297 1.62 -21.52 31.74
N ARG A 298 0.39 -21.51 31.20
CA ARG A 298 -0.80 -22.03 31.91
C ARG A 298 -0.99 -23.52 31.77
N PHE A 299 -0.67 -24.08 30.60
CA PHE A 299 -1.01 -25.46 30.25
C PHE A 299 0.19 -26.29 29.82
N ASN A 300 1.39 -25.70 29.75
CA ASN A 300 2.61 -26.34 29.25
C ASN A 300 2.44 -26.90 27.82
N ARG A 301 1.71 -26.17 26.98
CA ARG A 301 1.45 -26.51 25.58
C ARG A 301 1.82 -25.34 24.67
N LEU A 302 2.56 -25.63 23.61
CA LEU A 302 2.93 -24.65 22.58
C LEU A 302 1.89 -24.69 21.45
N GLN A 303 0.63 -24.41 21.80
CA GLN A 303 -0.50 -24.45 20.88
C GLN A 303 -1.42 -23.23 21.05
N LEU A 304 -2.14 -22.87 19.99
CA LEU A 304 -3.22 -21.88 20.06
C LEU A 304 -4.39 -22.40 20.92
N PRO A 305 -5.22 -21.50 21.49
CA PRO A 305 -6.16 -21.85 22.54
C PRO A 305 -7.49 -22.47 22.07
N ASP A 306 -7.73 -22.60 20.77
CA ASP A 306 -8.99 -23.03 20.15
C ASP A 306 -10.18 -22.12 20.51
N ILE A 307 -9.91 -20.81 20.59
CA ILE A 307 -10.90 -19.79 20.93
C ILE A 307 -11.32 -19.05 19.67
N TYR A 308 -12.63 -18.86 19.51
CA TYR A 308 -13.22 -18.02 18.47
C TYR A 308 -14.33 -17.15 19.07
N GLN A 309 -14.31 -15.86 18.73
CA GLN A 309 -15.40 -14.92 19.03
C GLN A 309 -16.12 -14.59 17.72
N SER A 310 -17.44 -14.49 17.75
CA SER A 310 -18.25 -14.24 16.54
C SER A 310 -17.96 -12.91 15.83
N SER A 311 -17.26 -11.98 16.48
CA SER A 311 -16.82 -10.72 15.89
C SER A 311 -15.36 -10.75 15.41
N SER A 312 -14.65 -11.89 15.46
CA SER A 312 -13.24 -11.95 15.11
C SER A 312 -13.02 -11.49 13.67
N ASN A 313 -12.22 -10.45 13.45
CA ASN A 313 -11.81 -10.01 12.11
C ASN A 313 -10.48 -10.63 11.70
N ILE A 314 -9.86 -11.44 12.56
CA ILE A 314 -8.65 -12.18 12.28
C ILE A 314 -8.84 -13.62 12.75
N LEU A 315 -8.44 -14.58 11.91
CA LEU A 315 -8.33 -15.99 12.26
C LEU A 315 -6.89 -16.44 12.03
N VAL A 316 -6.28 -17.06 13.03
CA VAL A 316 -4.95 -17.67 12.94
C VAL A 316 -5.09 -19.16 13.15
N PHE A 317 -4.55 -19.97 12.22
CA PHE A 317 -4.54 -21.42 12.26
C PHE A 317 -3.11 -21.92 12.46
N GLN A 318 -2.83 -22.53 13.60
CA GLN A 318 -1.60 -23.25 13.85
C GLN A 318 -1.71 -24.65 13.26
N ILE A 319 -0.91 -24.94 12.25
CA ILE A 319 -0.85 -26.22 11.54
C ILE A 319 0.46 -26.90 11.95
N SER A 320 0.34 -28.01 12.68
CA SER A 320 1.49 -28.77 13.20
C SER A 320 1.56 -30.14 12.55
N GLY A 321 2.76 -30.56 12.15
CA GLY A 321 2.97 -31.85 11.48
C GLY A 321 4.42 -32.29 11.48
N ARG A 322 4.67 -33.55 11.12
CA ARG A 322 6.03 -34.10 11.01
C ARG A 322 6.69 -33.72 9.70
N ILE A 323 7.99 -33.44 9.75
CA ILE A 323 8.83 -33.20 8.56
C ILE A 323 9.29 -34.55 7.98
N PRO A 324 9.27 -34.77 6.65
CA PRO A 324 8.86 -33.82 5.61
C PRO A 324 7.36 -33.59 5.58
N LEU A 325 6.96 -32.33 5.40
CA LEU A 325 5.56 -31.89 5.34
C LEU A 325 5.28 -31.21 4.00
N GLU A 326 4.19 -31.58 3.33
CA GLU A 326 3.62 -30.83 2.21
C GLU A 326 2.13 -30.63 2.47
N THR A 327 1.68 -29.38 2.42
CA THR A 327 0.29 -29.01 2.61
C THR A 327 -0.11 -27.87 1.68
N ASP A 328 -1.36 -27.89 1.25
CA ASP A 328 -1.95 -26.90 0.35
C ASP A 328 -3.03 -26.08 1.09
N ILE A 329 -2.93 -24.77 0.97
CA ILE A 329 -3.98 -23.82 1.38
C ILE A 329 -4.66 -23.33 0.11
N VAL A 330 -5.98 -23.52 0.01
CA VAL A 330 -6.75 -23.16 -1.19
C VAL A 330 -7.82 -22.13 -0.81
N PHE A 331 -7.83 -21.01 -1.52
CA PHE A 331 -8.85 -19.98 -1.39
C PHE A 331 -9.76 -20.00 -2.62
N VAL A 332 -11.05 -20.07 -2.38
CA VAL A 332 -12.09 -20.10 -3.40
C VAL A 332 -13.00 -18.90 -3.25
N SER A 333 -13.08 -18.07 -4.29
CA SER A 333 -13.95 -16.90 -4.39
C SER A 333 -15.29 -17.24 -5.07
N GLY A 334 -16.34 -16.46 -4.83
CA GLY A 334 -17.68 -16.73 -5.39
C GLY A 334 -18.31 -18.05 -4.92
N ALA A 335 -18.04 -18.47 -3.69
CA ALA A 335 -18.39 -19.79 -3.13
C ALA A 335 -19.88 -19.95 -2.70
N GLY A 336 -20.82 -19.40 -3.46
CA GLY A 336 -22.27 -19.45 -3.16
C GLY A 336 -22.93 -20.80 -3.49
N GLU A 337 -24.25 -20.92 -3.25
CA GLU A 337 -25.04 -22.18 -3.26
C GLU A 337 -25.03 -23.01 -4.57
N ASN A 338 -24.44 -22.53 -5.67
CA ASN A 338 -24.30 -23.26 -6.95
C ASN A 338 -22.86 -23.35 -7.45
N SER A 339 -21.89 -23.01 -6.62
CA SER A 339 -20.47 -22.98 -7.00
C SER A 339 -19.86 -24.38 -6.96
N ARG A 340 -19.08 -24.74 -7.99
CA ARG A 340 -18.34 -26.02 -8.09
C ARG A 340 -17.09 -26.02 -7.20
N VAL A 341 -17.27 -25.68 -5.93
CA VAL A 341 -16.19 -25.47 -4.94
C VAL A 341 -15.29 -26.69 -4.80
N GLU A 342 -15.86 -27.89 -4.66
CA GLU A 342 -15.06 -29.12 -4.53
C GLU A 342 -14.20 -29.41 -5.77
N GLU A 343 -14.75 -29.19 -6.98
CA GLU A 343 -14.01 -29.34 -8.23
C GLU A 343 -12.83 -28.35 -8.30
N ARG A 344 -13.08 -27.08 -7.98
CA ARG A 344 -12.05 -26.02 -7.97
C ARG A 344 -10.96 -26.30 -6.94
N ILE A 345 -11.33 -26.78 -5.76
CA ILE A 345 -10.35 -27.21 -4.74
C ILE A 345 -9.51 -28.37 -5.26
N SER A 346 -10.12 -29.37 -5.91
CA SER A 346 -9.40 -30.50 -6.51
C SER A 346 -8.42 -30.05 -7.60
N ASN A 347 -8.80 -29.03 -8.39
CA ASN A 347 -7.93 -28.43 -9.40
C ASN A 347 -6.75 -27.66 -8.79
N LEU A 348 -6.91 -27.14 -7.57
CA LEU A 348 -5.95 -26.28 -6.88
C LEU A 348 -5.21 -26.96 -5.71
N ALA A 349 -5.33 -28.28 -5.56
CA ALA A 349 -4.62 -29.04 -4.54
C ALA A 349 -3.92 -30.28 -5.11
N GLY A 350 -3.03 -30.87 -4.31
CA GLY A 350 -2.40 -32.17 -4.56
C GLY A 350 -1.69 -32.27 -5.91
N VAL A 351 -1.99 -33.34 -6.66
CA VAL A 351 -1.31 -33.61 -7.94
C VAL A 351 -1.66 -32.55 -9.00
N SER A 352 -2.90 -32.04 -8.99
CA SER A 352 -3.31 -31.02 -9.95
C SER A 352 -2.51 -29.73 -9.76
N LEU A 353 -2.41 -29.24 -8.52
CA LEU A 353 -1.57 -28.09 -8.19
C LEU A 353 -0.10 -28.31 -8.58
N THR A 354 0.44 -29.51 -8.33
CA THR A 354 1.82 -29.87 -8.72
C THR A 354 2.04 -29.67 -10.23
N ASN A 355 1.11 -30.16 -11.05
CA ASN A 355 1.19 -30.04 -12.49
C ASN A 355 1.09 -28.59 -12.97
N GLN A 356 0.22 -27.79 -12.34
CA GLN A 356 0.07 -26.37 -12.65
C GLN A 356 1.32 -25.57 -12.27
N LEU A 357 1.89 -25.79 -11.09
CA LEU A 357 3.14 -25.15 -10.66
C LEU A 357 4.31 -25.51 -11.60
N ASN A 358 4.45 -26.78 -11.98
CA ASN A 358 5.48 -27.23 -12.93
C ASN A 358 5.28 -26.63 -14.34
N LYS A 359 4.03 -26.42 -14.76
CA LYS A 359 3.72 -25.70 -16.00
C LYS A 359 4.17 -24.24 -15.90
N LYS A 360 3.82 -23.56 -14.82
CA LYS A 360 4.17 -22.15 -14.58
C LYS A 360 5.67 -21.91 -14.44
N GLN A 361 6.40 -22.82 -13.80
CA GLN A 361 7.86 -22.77 -13.75
C GLN A 361 8.48 -22.80 -15.15
N ARG A 362 8.00 -23.71 -16.02
CA ARG A 362 8.48 -23.79 -17.42
C ARG A 362 8.11 -22.54 -18.21
N GLU A 363 6.91 -21.99 -18.03
CA GLU A 363 6.50 -20.72 -18.64
C GLU A 363 7.42 -19.56 -18.19
N PHE A 364 7.75 -19.49 -16.90
CA PHE A 364 8.70 -18.50 -16.37
C PHE A 364 10.09 -18.66 -17.00
N ASP A 365 10.61 -19.88 -17.07
CA ASP A 365 11.94 -20.17 -17.63
C ASP A 365 12.02 -19.78 -19.12
N VAL A 366 10.99 -20.11 -19.90
CA VAL A 366 10.90 -19.73 -21.33
C VAL A 366 10.80 -18.22 -21.49
N LYS A 367 9.98 -17.56 -20.67
CA LYS A 367 9.83 -16.10 -20.72
C LYS A 367 11.12 -15.38 -20.33
N PHE A 368 11.84 -15.87 -19.31
CA PHE A 368 13.14 -15.32 -18.90
C PHE A 368 14.14 -15.37 -20.05
N GLU A 369 14.27 -16.51 -20.72
CA GLU A 369 15.19 -16.61 -21.86
C GLU A 369 14.77 -15.71 -23.03
N SER A 370 13.47 -15.62 -23.32
CA SER A 370 12.93 -14.72 -24.34
C SER A 370 13.26 -13.23 -24.07
N CYS A 371 13.11 -12.80 -22.82
CA CYS A 371 13.35 -11.41 -22.40
C CYS A 371 14.83 -11.03 -22.38
N PHE A 372 15.71 -11.93 -21.91
CA PHE A 372 17.10 -11.57 -21.60
C PHE A 372 18.14 -12.21 -22.52
N GLN A 373 17.82 -13.33 -23.18
CA GLN A 373 18.67 -14.01 -24.17
C GLN A 373 20.10 -14.24 -23.66
N LEU A 374 20.21 -15.00 -22.56
CA LEU A 374 21.45 -15.14 -21.78
C LEU A 374 22.08 -16.53 -21.87
N ALA A 375 21.33 -17.56 -22.33
CA ALA A 375 21.79 -18.95 -22.31
C ALA A 375 23.14 -19.17 -23.01
N ASP A 376 23.39 -18.47 -24.12
CA ASP A 376 24.64 -18.58 -24.89
C ASP A 376 25.74 -17.60 -24.41
N LYS A 377 25.43 -16.72 -23.46
CA LYS A 377 26.32 -15.64 -23.01
C LYS A 377 26.90 -15.86 -21.62
N LEU A 378 26.21 -16.62 -20.76
CA LEU A 378 26.52 -16.77 -19.34
C LEU A 378 26.42 -18.23 -18.92
N ASP A 379 27.10 -18.59 -17.83
CA ASP A 379 27.03 -19.91 -17.23
C ASP A 379 25.70 -20.14 -16.47
N SER A 380 25.43 -21.40 -16.12
CA SER A 380 24.17 -21.80 -15.45
C SER A 380 23.96 -21.13 -14.09
N ASN A 381 25.01 -20.87 -13.32
CA ASN A 381 24.89 -20.21 -12.02
C ASN A 381 24.53 -18.73 -12.21
N SER A 382 25.16 -18.05 -13.17
CA SER A 382 24.80 -16.68 -13.54
C SER A 382 23.35 -16.56 -14.02
N ILE A 383 22.86 -17.54 -14.78
CA ILE A 383 21.45 -17.61 -15.20
C ILE A 383 20.53 -17.79 -13.99
N HIS A 384 20.91 -18.65 -13.04
CA HIS A 384 20.15 -18.85 -11.81
C HIS A 384 20.06 -17.56 -10.98
N VAL A 385 21.17 -16.81 -10.86
CA VAL A 385 21.20 -15.49 -10.22
C VAL A 385 20.27 -14.51 -10.94
N GLY A 386 20.28 -14.47 -12.27
CA GLY A 386 19.39 -13.61 -13.06
C GLY A 386 17.90 -13.93 -12.82
N LYS A 387 17.54 -15.21 -12.78
CA LYS A 387 16.18 -15.66 -12.47
C LYS A 387 15.75 -15.25 -11.06
N ALA A 388 16.61 -15.44 -10.07
CA ALA A 388 16.37 -15.02 -8.69
C ALA A 388 16.27 -13.49 -8.57
N ALA A 389 17.06 -12.72 -9.34
CA ALA A 389 16.97 -11.26 -9.35
C ALA A 389 15.61 -10.77 -9.87
N ILE A 390 15.13 -11.34 -10.98
CA ILE A 390 13.80 -11.02 -11.51
C ILE A 390 12.69 -11.54 -10.60
N GLY A 391 12.83 -12.74 -10.06
CA GLY A 391 11.89 -13.31 -9.10
C GLY A 391 11.73 -12.43 -7.87
N ASN A 392 12.84 -11.99 -7.25
CA ASN A 392 12.78 -11.10 -6.09
C ASN A 392 12.30 -9.69 -6.44
N MET A 393 12.67 -9.14 -7.60
CA MET A 393 12.17 -7.84 -8.06
C MET A 393 10.64 -7.85 -8.17
N LEU A 394 10.08 -8.87 -8.83
CA LEU A 394 8.63 -8.99 -9.03
C LEU A 394 7.88 -9.41 -7.76
N GLY A 395 8.47 -10.31 -6.96
CA GLY A 395 7.92 -10.75 -5.68
C GLY A 395 8.08 -9.72 -4.54
N GLY A 396 8.84 -8.65 -4.78
CA GLY A 396 8.96 -7.47 -3.91
C GLY A 396 7.92 -6.39 -4.20
N ILE A 397 7.13 -6.52 -5.27
CA ILE A 397 6.06 -5.56 -5.58
C ILE A 397 4.98 -5.63 -4.50
N GLY A 398 4.66 -4.47 -3.91
CA GLY A 398 3.66 -4.29 -2.88
C GLY A 398 2.47 -3.45 -3.32
N TYR A 399 1.41 -3.50 -2.52
CA TYR A 399 0.24 -2.63 -2.63
C TYR A 399 0.00 -2.00 -1.26
N PHE A 400 -0.08 -0.68 -1.25
CA PHE A 400 -0.17 0.13 -0.04
C PHE A 400 -1.36 1.09 -0.16
N TYR A 401 -2.01 1.36 0.96
CA TYR A 401 -3.10 2.32 1.05
C TYR A 401 -3.00 3.12 2.35
N GLY A 402 -3.12 4.44 2.27
CA GLY A 402 -3.05 5.31 3.44
C GLY A 402 -2.77 6.77 3.10
N GLN A 403 -2.25 7.51 4.07
CA GLN A 403 -1.98 8.95 3.95
C GLN A 403 -0.57 9.25 4.46
N SER A 404 0.26 9.86 3.61
CA SER A 404 1.58 10.36 3.99
C SER A 404 1.47 11.58 4.91
N LYS A 405 2.41 11.71 5.87
CA LYS A 405 2.52 12.87 6.76
C LYS A 405 3.49 13.90 6.18
N ILE A 406 3.04 15.13 6.02
CA ILE A 406 3.79 16.22 5.37
C ILE A 406 4.06 17.34 6.37
N SER A 407 5.28 17.86 6.39
CA SER A 407 5.62 19.01 7.21
C SER A 407 4.82 20.25 6.80
N ILE A 408 4.36 21.02 7.77
CA ILE A 408 3.71 22.31 7.52
C ILE A 408 4.74 23.28 6.90
N PRO A 409 4.49 23.87 5.72
CA PRO A 409 5.42 24.83 5.13
C PRO A 409 5.64 26.04 6.05
N LYS A 410 6.90 26.48 6.22
CA LYS A 410 7.32 27.55 7.16
C LYS A 410 6.57 28.88 6.99
N ASN A 411 6.08 29.17 5.78
CA ASN A 411 5.36 30.41 5.44
C ASN A 411 3.84 30.26 5.41
N SER A 412 3.29 29.18 5.96
CA SER A 412 1.85 28.91 5.91
C SER A 412 1.13 29.41 7.17
N ASN A 413 -0.04 30.05 6.97
CA ASN A 413 -0.94 30.45 8.06
C ASN A 413 -1.82 29.26 8.57
N VAL A 414 -1.40 28.02 8.30
CA VAL A 414 -2.20 26.83 8.58
C VAL A 414 -2.07 26.48 10.06
N LYS A 415 -3.17 26.64 10.81
CA LYS A 415 -3.28 26.19 12.19
C LYS A 415 -3.72 24.72 12.20
N SER A 416 -2.77 23.81 12.35
CA SER A 416 -3.06 22.39 12.62
C SER A 416 -2.87 22.11 14.11
N HIS A 417 -3.63 21.16 14.67
CA HIS A 417 -3.39 20.66 16.04
C HIS A 417 -2.13 19.80 16.09
N ASP A 418 -1.84 19.09 15.00
CA ASP A 418 -0.65 18.27 14.82
C ASP A 418 0.41 19.05 14.03
N ASP A 419 1.70 18.79 14.27
CA ASP A 419 2.83 19.43 13.57
C ASP A 419 2.98 19.03 12.08
N PHE A 420 1.96 18.39 11.49
CA PHE A 420 1.94 17.89 10.12
C PHE A 420 0.56 18.02 9.46
N LEU A 421 0.56 17.87 8.13
CA LEU A 421 -0.62 17.74 7.28
C LEU A 421 -0.69 16.32 6.72
N LEU A 422 -1.90 15.80 6.52
CA LEU A 422 -2.11 14.52 5.85
C LEU A 422 -2.33 14.73 4.35
N TYR A 423 -1.63 13.97 3.51
CA TYR A 423 -2.02 13.77 2.11
C TYR A 423 -3.42 13.19 1.99
N TRP A 424 -4.01 13.18 0.79
CA TRP A 424 -5.24 12.43 0.57
C TRP A 424 -5.02 10.93 0.74
N PRO A 425 -6.04 10.16 1.12
CA PRO A 425 -5.97 8.70 1.06
C PRO A 425 -5.63 8.28 -0.36
N ALA A 426 -4.54 7.53 -0.52
CA ALA A 426 -4.03 7.15 -1.81
C ALA A 426 -3.56 5.70 -1.80
N GLU A 427 -3.67 5.09 -2.98
CA GLU A 427 -3.18 3.76 -3.27
C GLU A 427 -1.81 3.86 -3.94
N LEU A 428 -0.92 2.90 -3.66
CA LEU A 428 0.35 2.77 -4.35
C LEU A 428 0.65 1.30 -4.62
N TYR A 429 0.73 0.94 -5.90
CA TYR A 429 1.27 -0.32 -6.38
C TYR A 429 2.69 -0.07 -6.87
N THR A 430 3.70 -0.67 -6.21
CA THR A 430 5.12 -0.32 -6.45
C THR A 430 6.07 -1.43 -6.03
N ALA A 431 7.25 -1.50 -6.66
CA ALA A 431 8.36 -2.29 -6.13
C ALA A 431 8.94 -1.63 -4.86
N VAL A 432 9.70 -2.40 -4.08
CA VAL A 432 10.37 -1.92 -2.86
C VAL A 432 11.87 -2.20 -2.93
N PRO A 433 12.74 -1.30 -2.43
CA PRO A 433 14.19 -1.50 -2.52
C PRO A 433 14.67 -2.74 -1.75
N SER A 434 14.03 -3.00 -0.60
CA SER A 434 14.43 -4.08 0.29
C SER A 434 13.24 -4.53 1.15
N ARG A 435 12.95 -5.83 1.14
CA ARG A 435 11.89 -6.44 1.96
C ARG A 435 12.10 -6.27 3.48
N PRO A 436 13.31 -6.42 4.05
CA PRO A 436 13.52 -6.24 5.49
C PRO A 436 13.66 -4.77 5.93
N PHE A 437 14.37 -3.93 5.17
CA PHE A 437 14.69 -2.55 5.60
C PHE A 437 13.75 -1.49 5.05
N PHE A 438 13.38 -1.62 3.78
CA PHE A 438 12.69 -0.58 3.02
C PHE A 438 11.43 -1.12 2.32
N PRO A 439 10.48 -1.78 3.01
CA PRO A 439 9.35 -2.44 2.36
C PRO A 439 8.21 -1.45 2.01
N ARG A 440 8.54 -0.39 1.29
CA ARG A 440 7.66 0.71 0.91
C ARG A 440 8.21 1.41 -0.34
N GLY A 441 7.40 2.29 -0.93
CA GLY A 441 7.80 3.00 -2.15
C GLY A 441 8.85 4.08 -1.88
N PHE A 442 9.92 4.06 -2.68
CA PHE A 442 10.93 5.13 -2.75
C PHE A 442 11.00 5.65 -4.19
N LEU A 443 10.84 6.97 -4.35
CA LEU A 443 10.61 7.60 -5.65
C LEU A 443 11.78 7.39 -6.61
N TRP A 444 13.01 7.59 -6.15
CA TRP A 444 14.19 7.47 -7.02
C TRP A 444 14.58 6.01 -7.28
N ASP A 445 14.41 5.09 -6.33
CA ASP A 445 14.65 3.67 -6.55
C ASP A 445 13.73 3.11 -7.64
N GLU A 446 12.48 3.59 -7.68
CA GLU A 446 11.47 3.03 -8.58
C GLU A 446 11.87 3.16 -10.06
N GLY A 447 12.46 4.27 -10.48
CA GLY A 447 12.93 4.41 -11.85
C GLY A 447 13.93 3.32 -12.26
N PHE A 448 14.78 2.86 -11.33
CA PHE A 448 15.71 1.76 -11.58
C PHE A 448 15.01 0.39 -11.56
N HIS A 449 14.06 0.17 -10.64
CA HIS A 449 13.22 -1.04 -10.66
C HIS A 449 12.53 -1.21 -12.01
N GLN A 450 11.98 -0.11 -12.53
CA GLN A 450 11.21 -0.13 -13.77
C GLN A 450 12.06 -0.48 -14.99
N LEU A 451 13.36 -0.16 -15.02
CA LEU A 451 14.26 -0.63 -16.08
C LEU A 451 14.30 -2.15 -16.19
N LEU A 452 14.11 -2.91 -15.11
CA LEU A 452 14.01 -4.37 -15.17
C LEU A 452 12.58 -4.83 -15.42
N ILE A 453 11.60 -4.24 -14.71
CA ILE A 453 10.20 -4.68 -14.76
C ILE A 453 9.62 -4.53 -16.17
N TRP A 454 9.86 -3.42 -16.88
CA TRP A 454 9.28 -3.21 -18.21
C TRP A 454 9.76 -4.25 -19.23
N ARG A 455 11.00 -4.75 -19.09
CA ARG A 455 11.57 -5.81 -19.94
C ARG A 455 10.88 -7.16 -19.72
N TRP A 456 10.26 -7.36 -18.57
CA TRP A 456 9.48 -8.55 -18.23
C TRP A 456 7.99 -8.39 -18.53
N ASP A 457 7.39 -7.29 -18.09
CA ASP A 457 5.95 -7.01 -18.26
C ASP A 457 5.71 -5.50 -18.34
N LEU A 458 5.49 -5.02 -19.57
CA LEU A 458 5.23 -3.61 -19.88
C LEU A 458 4.04 -3.05 -19.08
N HIS A 459 2.97 -3.84 -18.95
CA HIS A 459 1.73 -3.38 -18.34
C HIS A 459 1.88 -3.20 -16.82
N ILE A 460 2.59 -4.12 -16.14
CA ILE A 460 2.97 -3.94 -14.73
C ILE A 460 3.81 -2.66 -14.57
N SER A 461 4.75 -2.40 -15.48
CA SER A 461 5.58 -1.21 -15.40
C SER A 461 4.78 0.09 -15.55
N LEU A 462 3.92 0.18 -16.56
CA LEU A 462 3.06 1.35 -16.77
C LEU A 462 2.07 1.56 -15.61
N ASP A 463 1.54 0.49 -15.04
CA ASP A 463 0.64 0.52 -13.88
C ASP A 463 1.35 1.13 -12.65
N ILE A 464 2.58 0.68 -12.35
CA ILE A 464 3.37 1.22 -11.24
C ILE A 464 3.72 2.70 -11.47
N VAL A 465 4.24 3.05 -12.66
CA VAL A 465 4.58 4.45 -12.98
C VAL A 465 3.32 5.34 -12.91
N GLY A 466 2.17 4.83 -13.35
CA GLY A 466 0.88 5.51 -13.24
C GLY A 466 0.50 5.84 -11.80
N HIS A 467 0.61 4.87 -10.87
CA HIS A 467 0.36 5.10 -9.45
C HIS A 467 1.25 6.21 -8.89
N TRP A 468 2.55 6.20 -9.18
CA TRP A 468 3.47 7.24 -8.71
C TRP A 468 3.11 8.63 -9.22
N LEU A 469 2.76 8.77 -10.49
CA LEU A 469 2.40 10.05 -11.08
C LEU A 469 1.04 10.57 -10.58
N ASP A 470 0.11 9.69 -10.23
CA ASP A 470 -1.17 10.08 -9.60
C ASP A 470 -1.00 10.59 -8.16
N LEU A 471 0.18 10.40 -7.53
CA LEU A 471 0.54 11.01 -6.24
C LEU A 471 1.06 12.45 -6.33
N ILE A 472 1.22 13.00 -7.54
CA ILE A 472 1.61 14.40 -7.74
C ILE A 472 0.52 15.34 -7.18
N ASN A 473 0.94 16.27 -6.33
CA ASN A 473 0.06 17.33 -5.82
C ASN A 473 -0.06 18.51 -6.82
N ILE A 474 -0.92 19.48 -6.53
CA ILE A 474 -1.16 20.65 -7.38
C ILE A 474 0.09 21.53 -7.63
N ASP A 475 1.11 21.41 -6.79
CA ASP A 475 2.38 22.13 -6.94
C ASP A 475 3.39 21.35 -7.80
N GLY A 476 3.07 20.11 -8.23
CA GLY A 476 3.96 19.25 -9.00
C GLY A 476 4.89 18.38 -8.15
N TRP A 477 4.70 18.33 -6.83
CA TRP A 477 5.57 17.58 -5.91
C TRP A 477 5.04 16.18 -5.60
N ILE A 478 5.97 15.25 -5.38
CA ILE A 478 5.73 13.87 -4.92
C ILE A 478 6.62 13.62 -3.69
N PRO A 479 6.07 13.11 -2.56
CA PRO A 479 6.89 12.67 -1.45
C PRO A 479 7.89 11.58 -1.87
N ARG A 480 9.16 11.73 -1.50
CA ARG A 480 10.23 10.80 -1.89
C ARG A 480 10.03 9.39 -1.32
N GLU A 481 9.41 9.29 -0.15
CA GLU A 481 9.19 8.05 0.58
C GLU A 481 7.71 7.92 0.93
N GLN A 482 7.08 6.85 0.45
CA GLN A 482 5.64 6.65 0.56
C GLN A 482 5.31 5.71 1.72
N ILE A 483 5.02 6.31 2.88
CA ILE A 483 4.71 5.60 4.12
C ILE A 483 3.20 5.54 4.29
N LEU A 484 2.58 4.58 3.62
CA LEU A 484 1.13 4.46 3.51
C LEU A 484 0.60 3.30 4.37
N GLY A 485 -0.17 3.63 5.41
CA GLY A 485 -0.80 2.67 6.30
C GLY A 485 0.06 2.28 7.51
N ALA A 486 -0.56 1.58 8.47
CA ALA A 486 0.06 1.27 9.75
C ALA A 486 1.22 0.26 9.63
N GLU A 487 1.13 -0.70 8.69
CA GLU A 487 2.21 -1.67 8.45
C GLU A 487 3.49 -0.96 7.99
N ALA A 488 3.40 -0.06 7.00
CA ALA A 488 4.55 0.73 6.54
C ALA A 488 5.09 1.63 7.66
N LEU A 489 4.21 2.32 8.40
CA LEU A 489 4.60 3.22 9.49
C LEU A 489 5.37 2.49 10.60
N SER A 490 5.01 1.23 10.91
CA SER A 490 5.68 0.42 11.94
C SER A 490 7.16 0.11 11.63
N LYS A 491 7.59 0.32 10.38
CA LYS A 491 8.96 0.04 9.89
C LYS A 491 9.81 1.28 9.70
N VAL A 492 9.32 2.45 10.13
CA VAL A 492 10.04 3.72 9.94
C VAL A 492 10.24 4.41 11.29
N PRO A 493 11.48 4.74 11.67
CA PRO A 493 11.75 5.61 12.81
C PRO A 493 11.00 6.95 12.68
N ALA A 494 10.51 7.49 13.79
CA ALA A 494 9.61 8.63 13.80
C ALA A 494 10.18 9.86 13.10
N GLU A 495 11.51 10.07 13.17
CA GLU A 495 12.21 11.18 12.54
C GLU A 495 12.16 11.17 10.99
N PHE A 496 11.96 10.01 10.35
CA PHE A 496 11.93 9.89 8.89
C PHE A 496 10.51 9.86 8.31
N VAL A 497 9.48 9.82 9.17
CA VAL A 497 8.09 9.72 8.73
C VAL A 497 7.64 11.01 8.03
N LEU A 498 8.05 12.17 8.56
CA LEU A 498 7.60 13.46 8.09
C LEU A 498 8.28 13.83 6.76
N GLN A 499 7.49 14.02 5.71
CA GLN A 499 7.98 14.38 4.38
C GLN A 499 7.98 15.91 4.19
N HIS A 500 9.03 16.45 3.58
CA HIS A 500 9.22 17.88 3.37
C HIS A 500 9.02 18.28 1.91
N SER A 501 8.04 19.15 1.63
CA SER A 501 7.69 19.54 0.26
C SER A 501 8.70 20.44 -0.45
N SER A 502 9.72 20.93 0.27
CA SER A 502 10.89 21.60 -0.32
C SER A 502 11.90 20.61 -0.89
N ASN A 503 11.87 19.36 -0.43
CA ASN A 503 12.90 18.36 -0.75
C ASN A 503 12.49 17.59 -2.00
N GLY A 504 13.40 17.54 -2.97
CA GLY A 504 13.27 16.70 -4.16
C GLY A 504 13.87 15.31 -3.97
N ASN A 505 13.86 14.53 -5.05
CA ASN A 505 14.60 13.28 -5.18
C ASN A 505 14.96 13.04 -6.65
N PRO A 506 16.05 12.34 -7.03
CA PRO A 506 16.39 12.16 -8.43
C PRO A 506 15.19 11.66 -9.24
N PRO A 507 14.84 12.31 -10.37
CA PRO A 507 13.63 12.02 -11.11
C PRO A 507 13.83 10.82 -12.05
N THR A 508 14.23 9.68 -11.49
CA THR A 508 14.67 8.46 -12.20
C THR A 508 13.56 7.82 -13.03
N LEU A 509 12.28 8.11 -12.77
CA LEU A 509 11.19 7.68 -13.65
C LEU A 509 11.38 8.15 -15.10
N PHE A 510 12.08 9.26 -15.34
CA PHE A 510 12.45 9.68 -16.70
C PHE A 510 13.41 8.69 -17.40
N LEU A 511 14.17 7.86 -16.67
CA LEU A 511 15.01 6.81 -17.27
C LEU A 511 14.15 5.80 -18.02
N VAL A 512 13.13 5.24 -17.37
CA VAL A 512 12.24 4.25 -17.99
C VAL A 512 11.37 4.90 -19.07
N LEU A 513 10.82 6.10 -18.84
CA LEU A 513 10.02 6.79 -19.86
C LEU A 513 10.84 7.05 -21.13
N ARG A 514 12.11 7.45 -20.99
CA ARG A 514 13.03 7.62 -22.12
C ARG A 514 13.35 6.30 -22.82
N ASP A 515 13.55 5.21 -22.07
CA ASP A 515 13.78 3.87 -22.63
C ASP A 515 12.57 3.39 -23.45
N LEU A 516 11.34 3.63 -22.96
CA LEU A 516 10.09 3.33 -23.67
C LEU A 516 9.94 4.16 -24.96
N VAL A 517 10.16 5.48 -24.91
CA VAL A 517 10.11 6.34 -26.11
C VAL A 517 11.14 5.90 -27.14
N ASN A 518 12.37 5.59 -26.70
CA ASN A 518 13.42 5.06 -27.57
C ASN A 518 13.07 3.68 -28.13
N GLY A 519 12.39 2.84 -27.37
CA GLY A 519 11.88 1.55 -27.81
C GLY A 519 10.86 1.68 -28.94
N ILE A 520 9.92 2.64 -28.84
CA ILE A 520 8.99 2.97 -29.93
C ILE A 520 9.75 3.42 -31.17
N LYS A 521 10.69 4.38 -31.04
CA LYS A 521 11.49 4.88 -32.17
C LYS A 521 12.31 3.76 -32.86
N LYS A 522 12.66 2.70 -32.13
CA LYS A 522 13.40 1.53 -32.62
C LYS A 522 12.51 0.34 -33.00
N ASN A 523 11.19 0.49 -33.02
CA ASN A 523 10.21 -0.56 -33.30
C ASN A 523 10.37 -1.81 -32.42
N LYS A 524 10.67 -1.63 -31.13
CA LYS A 524 10.78 -2.74 -30.16
C LYS A 524 9.44 -3.30 -29.69
N PHE A 525 8.36 -2.54 -29.88
CA PHE A 525 7.03 -2.87 -29.40
C PHE A 525 6.12 -3.24 -30.56
N THR A 526 5.11 -4.06 -30.27
CA THR A 526 3.99 -4.28 -31.19
C THR A 526 3.19 -2.99 -31.41
N ALA A 527 2.29 -3.00 -32.41
CA ALA A 527 1.42 -1.84 -32.67
C ALA A 527 0.48 -1.54 -31.49
N SER A 528 -0.04 -2.57 -30.80
CA SER A 528 -0.90 -2.40 -29.61
C SER A 528 -0.13 -1.77 -28.46
N GLU A 529 1.02 -2.36 -28.10
CA GLU A 529 1.87 -1.85 -27.03
C GLU A 529 2.34 -0.41 -27.29
N SER A 530 2.70 -0.10 -28.54
CA SER A 530 3.06 1.28 -28.92
C SER A 530 1.89 2.24 -28.70
N SER A 531 0.67 1.83 -29.05
CA SER A 531 -0.54 2.63 -28.83
C SER A 531 -0.84 2.84 -27.35
N GLU A 532 -0.68 1.80 -26.52
CA GLU A 532 -0.87 1.86 -25.06
C GLU A 532 0.18 2.76 -24.38
N ILE A 533 1.45 2.67 -24.79
CA ILE A 533 2.51 3.57 -24.30
C ILE A 533 2.20 5.02 -24.70
N ILE A 534 1.79 5.27 -25.95
CA ILE A 534 1.45 6.64 -26.40
C ILE A 534 0.25 7.18 -25.63
N SER A 535 -0.80 6.37 -25.44
CA SER A 535 -1.99 6.72 -24.65
C SER A 535 -1.62 7.06 -23.20
N PHE A 536 -0.76 6.24 -22.59
CA PHE A 536 -0.21 6.51 -21.26
C PHE A 536 0.54 7.83 -21.20
N LEU A 537 1.48 8.06 -22.13
CA LEU A 537 2.29 9.28 -22.17
C LEU A 537 1.44 10.54 -22.39
N GLN A 538 0.38 10.44 -23.21
CA GLN A 538 -0.58 11.53 -23.42
C GLN A 538 -1.28 11.93 -22.12
N GLN A 539 -1.80 10.95 -21.38
CA GLN A 539 -2.47 11.20 -20.09
C GLN A 539 -1.48 11.69 -19.02
N ALA A 540 -0.27 11.11 -18.99
CA ALA A 540 0.76 11.42 -18.01
C ALA A 540 1.43 12.78 -18.24
N PHE A 541 1.43 13.31 -19.47
CA PHE A 541 2.24 14.47 -19.84
C PHE A 541 2.01 15.71 -18.97
N VAL A 542 0.77 16.00 -18.60
CA VAL A 542 0.46 17.17 -17.77
C VAL A 542 1.02 17.05 -16.35
N ARG A 543 1.10 15.82 -15.82
CA ARG A 543 1.68 15.51 -14.52
C ARG A 543 3.21 15.52 -14.60
N LEU A 544 3.79 14.92 -15.63
CA LEU A 544 5.23 14.95 -15.88
C LEU A 544 5.75 16.37 -16.06
N GLU A 545 5.00 17.21 -16.77
CA GLU A 545 5.29 18.63 -16.87
C GLU A 545 5.23 19.32 -15.50
N ALA A 546 4.16 19.12 -14.73
CA ALA A 546 4.06 19.73 -13.40
C ALA A 546 5.25 19.35 -12.51
N TRP A 547 5.67 18.09 -12.56
CA TRP A 547 6.84 17.60 -11.84
C TRP A 547 8.15 18.21 -12.33
N PHE A 548 8.35 18.30 -13.66
CA PHE A 548 9.50 18.97 -14.25
C PHE A 548 9.56 20.46 -13.88
N GLN A 549 8.42 21.17 -13.92
CA GLN A 549 8.33 22.57 -13.51
C GLN A 549 8.54 22.75 -12.02
N TRP A 550 8.13 21.81 -11.17
CA TRP A 550 8.42 21.85 -9.75
C TRP A 550 9.95 21.89 -9.50
N PHE A 551 10.75 21.09 -10.21
CA PHE A 551 12.21 21.19 -10.12
C PHE A 551 12.73 22.55 -10.62
N ASN A 552 12.27 23.02 -11.78
CA ASN A 552 12.70 24.29 -12.37
C ASN A 552 12.25 25.54 -11.63
N THR A 553 11.36 25.39 -10.65
CA THR A 553 10.91 26.50 -9.79
C THR A 553 11.46 26.41 -8.39
N THR A 554 11.61 25.20 -7.83
CA THR A 554 12.00 25.02 -6.43
C THR A 554 13.47 24.69 -6.24
N GLN A 555 14.11 24.01 -7.18
CA GLN A 555 15.51 23.55 -7.05
C GLN A 555 16.48 24.36 -7.93
N LEU A 556 16.01 25.45 -8.55
CA LEU A 556 16.82 26.32 -9.40
C LEU A 556 17.87 27.07 -8.55
N GLY A 557 19.12 27.04 -9.00
CA GLY A 557 20.22 27.79 -8.37
C GLY A 557 20.24 29.27 -8.78
N LYS A 558 21.18 30.03 -8.22
CA LYS A 558 21.30 31.47 -8.47
C LYS A 558 21.84 31.81 -9.87
N ASP A 559 22.66 30.93 -10.43
CA ASP A 559 23.19 31.08 -11.79
C ASP A 559 22.28 30.39 -12.80
N VAL A 560 22.17 30.96 -14.01
CA VAL A 560 21.36 30.41 -15.11
C VAL A 560 21.81 28.99 -15.43
N GLY A 561 20.90 28.02 -15.39
CA GLY A 561 21.20 26.62 -15.67
C GLY A 561 21.90 25.86 -14.54
N SER A 562 22.02 26.47 -13.35
CA SER A 562 22.45 25.80 -12.12
C SER A 562 21.25 25.31 -11.30
N TYR A 563 21.48 24.28 -10.50
CA TYR A 563 20.49 23.70 -9.59
C TYR A 563 21.16 23.34 -8.26
N TYR A 564 20.38 23.28 -7.19
CA TYR A 564 20.86 22.83 -5.88
C TYR A 564 19.78 22.06 -5.12
N TRP A 565 20.23 21.22 -4.20
CA TRP A 565 19.39 20.33 -3.41
C TRP A 565 19.01 21.02 -2.11
N HIS A 566 17.72 21.12 -1.83
CA HIS A 566 17.24 21.55 -0.52
C HIS A 566 17.38 20.44 0.53
N GLY A 567 17.38 20.83 1.81
CA GLY A 567 17.29 19.92 2.95
C GLY A 567 18.62 19.58 3.63
N ARG A 568 19.75 20.18 3.23
CA ARG A 568 21.02 20.08 3.95
C ARG A 568 20.97 20.87 5.26
N ASP A 569 21.54 20.33 6.34
CA ASP A 569 21.61 20.99 7.65
C ASP A 569 22.89 21.84 7.78
N ASN A 570 22.76 23.16 7.66
CA ASN A 570 23.91 24.07 7.77
C ASN A 570 24.33 24.38 9.22
N LEU A 571 23.63 23.87 10.23
CA LEU A 571 23.90 24.11 11.65
C LEU A 571 24.35 22.85 12.40
N THR A 572 24.43 21.70 11.72
CA THR A 572 24.81 20.45 12.37
C THR A 572 26.23 20.53 12.95
N ILE A 573 26.34 20.08 14.21
CA ILE A 573 27.62 19.87 14.90
C ILE A 573 27.93 18.38 15.08
N ARG A 574 27.05 17.51 14.57
CA ARG A 574 27.11 16.05 14.75
C ARG A 574 27.62 15.33 13.49
N GLU A 575 27.65 16.03 12.36
CA GLU A 575 28.06 15.46 11.07
C GLU A 575 29.39 16.10 10.63
N LEU A 576 30.32 15.28 10.13
CA LEU A 576 31.59 15.78 9.58
C LEU A 576 31.35 16.64 8.32
N ASN A 577 30.38 16.22 7.51
CA ASN A 577 29.86 16.96 6.36
C ASN A 577 28.33 16.86 6.41
N PRO A 578 27.58 17.96 6.27
CA PRO A 578 26.12 17.91 6.29
C PRO A 578 25.55 17.03 5.17
N LYS A 579 24.69 16.09 5.52
CA LYS A 579 24.08 15.14 4.57
C LYS A 579 23.18 15.82 3.53
N THR A 580 22.96 15.13 2.41
CA THR A 580 22.09 15.56 1.30
C THR A 580 21.11 14.45 0.92
N LEU A 581 20.19 14.10 1.84
CA LEU A 581 19.22 13.01 1.68
C LEU A 581 18.32 13.13 0.44
N SER A 582 18.06 14.37 0.01
CA SER A 582 17.28 14.69 -1.19
C SER A 582 17.97 14.19 -2.46
N SER A 583 19.30 14.09 -2.50
CA SER A 583 20.02 13.59 -3.68
C SER A 583 19.96 12.08 -3.87
N GLY A 584 19.54 11.31 -2.85
CA GLY A 584 19.67 9.85 -2.81
C GLY A 584 21.09 9.35 -2.51
N LEU A 585 22.06 10.25 -2.46
CA LEU A 585 23.45 10.01 -2.06
C LEU A 585 23.69 10.67 -0.70
N ASP A 586 23.13 10.08 0.34
CA ASP A 586 22.92 10.70 1.66
C ASP A 586 24.17 11.37 2.25
N ASP A 587 25.31 10.69 2.26
CA ASP A 587 26.57 11.14 2.86
C ASP A 587 27.68 11.39 1.84
N TYR A 588 27.36 11.46 0.54
CA TYR A 588 28.33 11.89 -0.46
C TYR A 588 28.80 13.31 -0.13
N PRO A 589 30.12 13.54 0.04
CA PRO A 589 30.63 14.80 0.57
C PRO A 589 30.36 15.94 -0.41
N ARG A 590 29.74 17.01 0.09
CA ARG A 590 29.52 18.26 -0.66
C ARG A 590 30.22 19.43 0.05
N ALA A 591 29.89 20.67 -0.32
CA ALA A 591 30.45 21.84 0.34
C ALA A 591 30.24 21.75 1.87
N SER A 592 31.28 22.07 2.65
CA SER A 592 31.28 21.82 4.10
C SER A 592 30.39 22.79 4.86
N HIS A 593 30.12 23.97 4.29
CA HIS A 593 29.24 24.99 4.85
C HIS A 593 28.08 25.21 3.87
N PRO A 594 26.97 24.48 4.02
CA PRO A 594 25.86 24.55 3.07
C PRO A 594 25.28 25.97 2.99
N THR A 595 25.05 26.45 1.77
CA THR A 595 24.40 27.74 1.49
C THR A 595 23.52 27.63 0.25
N GLU A 596 22.66 28.62 0.03
CA GLU A 596 21.88 28.71 -1.22
C GLU A 596 22.73 29.10 -2.45
N ASP A 597 24.05 29.30 -2.29
CA ASP A 597 24.99 29.55 -3.40
C ASP A 597 25.57 28.24 -3.99
N GLU A 598 25.22 27.10 -3.41
CA GLU A 598 25.69 25.80 -3.90
C GLU A 598 25.17 25.52 -5.31
N ARG A 599 25.97 24.76 -6.08
CA ARG A 599 25.56 24.25 -7.40
C ARG A 599 25.89 22.77 -7.43
N HIS A 600 24.86 21.95 -7.56
CA HIS A 600 24.97 20.49 -7.51
C HIS A 600 24.95 19.90 -8.92
N LEU A 601 26.07 19.28 -9.30
CA LEU A 601 26.33 18.74 -10.62
C LEU A 601 25.34 17.63 -10.98
N ASP A 602 25.10 16.71 -10.06
CA ASP A 602 24.19 15.57 -10.23
C ASP A 602 22.77 16.03 -10.56
N LEU A 603 22.24 17.02 -9.82
CA LEU A 603 20.91 17.56 -10.08
C LEU A 603 20.82 18.24 -11.45
N ARG A 604 21.84 19.00 -11.85
CA ARG A 604 21.90 19.58 -13.20
C ARG A 604 21.82 18.50 -14.28
N CYS A 605 22.55 17.39 -14.11
CA CYS A 605 22.51 16.25 -15.04
C CYS A 605 21.15 15.56 -15.07
N TRP A 606 20.49 15.41 -13.92
CA TRP A 606 19.11 14.88 -13.86
C TRP A 606 18.12 15.76 -14.61
N MET A 607 18.25 17.09 -14.49
CA MET A 607 17.38 18.03 -15.19
C MET A 607 17.62 18.05 -16.71
N LEU A 608 18.86 17.81 -17.16
CA LEU A 608 19.14 17.57 -18.58
C LEU A 608 18.40 16.31 -19.08
N LEU A 609 18.50 15.19 -18.35
CA LEU A 609 17.79 13.96 -18.71
C LEU A 609 16.27 14.18 -18.78
N ALA A 610 15.71 14.86 -17.79
CA ALA A 610 14.28 15.16 -17.73
C ALA A 610 13.84 16.06 -18.91
N ALA A 611 14.61 17.11 -19.22
CA ALA A 611 14.32 18.01 -20.34
C ALA A 611 14.38 17.28 -21.70
N ASP A 612 15.41 16.44 -21.93
CA ASP A 612 15.54 15.61 -23.13
C ASP A 612 14.36 14.62 -23.27
N CYS A 613 13.99 13.96 -22.16
CA CYS A 613 12.87 13.04 -22.13
C CYS A 613 11.54 13.76 -22.43
N MET A 614 11.28 14.90 -21.78
CA MET A 614 10.07 15.70 -22.02
C MET A 614 9.97 16.18 -23.48
N ASN A 615 11.09 16.64 -24.07
CA ASN A 615 11.13 17.00 -25.49
C ASN A 615 10.81 15.78 -26.39
N SER A 616 11.43 14.62 -26.10
CA SER A 616 11.21 13.40 -26.87
C SER A 616 9.77 12.87 -26.77
N VAL A 617 9.15 12.96 -25.58
CA VAL A 617 7.73 12.62 -25.38
C VAL A 617 6.84 13.59 -26.16
N ALA A 618 7.14 14.90 -26.12
CA ALA A 618 6.36 15.90 -26.83
C ALA A 618 6.42 15.72 -28.36
N GLU A 619 7.60 15.38 -28.90
CA GLU A 619 7.77 15.00 -30.31
C GLU A 619 6.92 13.80 -30.71
N LEU A 620 6.91 12.78 -29.85
CA LEU A 620 6.17 11.55 -30.10
C LEU A 620 4.65 11.79 -30.13
N ILE A 621 4.13 12.60 -29.20
CA ILE A 621 2.70 12.85 -29.05
C ILE A 621 2.18 13.84 -30.10
N TRP A 622 2.83 15.00 -30.27
CA TRP A 622 2.29 16.11 -31.04
C TRP A 622 2.92 16.29 -32.42
N LYS A 623 4.03 15.61 -32.73
CA LYS A 623 4.77 15.74 -34.00
C LYS A 623 5.05 17.22 -34.33
N GLU A 624 4.40 17.76 -35.35
CA GLU A 624 4.56 19.15 -35.83
C GLU A 624 3.74 20.17 -35.01
N ASN A 625 2.73 19.74 -34.24
CA ASN A 625 1.84 20.59 -33.44
C ASN A 625 2.31 20.74 -31.99
N LYS A 626 3.63 20.83 -31.76
CA LYS A 626 4.18 20.89 -30.41
C LYS A 626 3.60 22.08 -29.64
N PRO A 627 3.20 21.93 -28.37
CA PRO A 627 2.94 23.08 -27.52
C PRO A 627 4.20 23.95 -27.46
N GLY A 628 4.07 25.28 -27.40
CA GLY A 628 5.18 26.25 -27.35
C GLY A 628 5.99 26.21 -26.04
N LYS A 629 6.26 25.02 -25.53
CA LYS A 629 6.99 24.74 -24.29
C LYS A 629 8.44 24.44 -24.64
N ASP A 630 9.34 25.05 -23.87
CA ASP A 630 10.74 25.16 -24.27
C ASP A 630 11.67 24.10 -23.64
N TYR A 631 11.22 22.84 -23.68
CA TYR A 631 12.04 21.71 -23.21
C TYR A 631 13.32 21.56 -24.04
N ALA A 632 13.21 21.83 -25.34
CA ALA A 632 14.35 21.78 -26.26
C ALA A 632 15.41 22.82 -25.89
N SER A 633 15.05 24.08 -25.60
CA SER A 633 16.06 25.06 -25.17
C SER A 633 16.61 24.77 -23.79
N THR A 634 15.80 24.23 -22.86
CA THR A 634 16.32 23.78 -21.56
C THR A 634 17.33 22.65 -21.74
N SER A 635 17.01 21.66 -22.57
CA SER A 635 17.93 20.57 -22.91
C SER A 635 19.21 21.10 -23.56
N ASN A 636 19.09 21.99 -24.56
CA ASN A 636 20.23 22.62 -25.22
C ASN A 636 21.12 23.38 -24.22
N LEU A 637 20.52 24.22 -23.37
CA LEU A 637 21.22 24.97 -22.32
C LEU A 637 21.98 24.05 -21.37
N LEU A 638 21.34 22.97 -20.90
CA LEU A 638 21.96 22.05 -19.94
C LEU A 638 22.96 21.09 -20.61
N SER A 639 22.85 20.84 -21.91
CA SER A 639 23.81 20.04 -22.68
C SER A 639 25.04 20.81 -23.15
N ASP A 640 25.03 22.15 -23.02
CA ASP A 640 26.16 23.00 -23.42
C ASP A 640 27.38 22.77 -22.53
N PHE A 641 28.45 22.25 -23.14
CA PHE A 641 29.69 21.91 -22.43
C PHE A 641 30.45 23.14 -21.96
N ASP A 642 30.38 24.27 -22.68
CA ASP A 642 31.07 25.49 -22.26
C ASP A 642 30.49 26.02 -20.94
N THR A 643 29.16 26.08 -20.84
CA THR A 643 28.44 26.44 -19.62
C THR A 643 28.69 25.44 -18.49
N LEU A 644 28.66 24.14 -18.78
CA LEU A 644 28.97 23.09 -17.79
C LEU A 644 30.41 23.25 -17.25
N ASN A 645 31.38 23.47 -18.15
CA ASN A 645 32.78 23.62 -17.79
C ASN A 645 33.01 24.88 -16.94
N GLN A 646 32.36 26.00 -17.28
CA GLN A 646 32.43 27.23 -16.49
C GLN A 646 31.93 27.05 -15.05
N MET A 647 30.95 26.18 -14.81
CA MET A 647 30.33 26.02 -13.49
C MET A 647 30.95 24.92 -12.64
N HIS A 648 31.34 23.80 -13.27
CA HIS A 648 31.62 22.55 -12.58
C HIS A 648 32.99 21.93 -12.90
N PHE A 649 33.70 22.35 -13.96
CA PHE A 649 34.96 21.72 -14.33
C PHE A 649 36.15 22.37 -13.61
N ASP A 650 36.91 21.57 -12.87
CA ASP A 650 38.19 21.99 -12.32
C ASP A 650 39.33 21.56 -13.24
N HIS A 651 40.02 22.55 -13.83
CA HIS A 651 41.14 22.32 -14.73
C HIS A 651 42.36 21.69 -14.03
N ALA A 652 42.51 21.87 -12.72
CA ALA A 652 43.67 21.35 -11.99
C ALA A 652 43.60 19.83 -11.81
N SER A 653 42.43 19.30 -11.45
CA SER A 653 42.18 17.87 -11.29
C SER A 653 41.67 17.17 -12.55
N GLY A 654 41.11 17.92 -13.50
CA GLY A 654 40.52 17.37 -14.73
C GLY A 654 39.19 16.66 -14.49
N ALA A 655 38.43 17.08 -13.47
CA ALA A 655 37.16 16.46 -13.08
C ALA A 655 36.05 17.50 -12.86
N TYR A 656 34.80 17.02 -12.83
CA TYR A 656 33.63 17.84 -12.53
C TYR A 656 33.25 17.73 -11.05
N PHE A 657 32.92 18.85 -10.41
CA PHE A 657 32.58 18.94 -9.00
C PHE A 657 31.31 19.76 -8.76
N ASP A 658 30.70 19.53 -7.61
CA ASP A 658 29.81 20.52 -7.01
C ASP A 658 30.58 21.81 -6.69
N PHE A 659 29.86 22.93 -6.61
CA PHE A 659 30.39 24.21 -6.19
C PHE A 659 29.72 24.65 -4.87
N GLY A 660 30.49 25.25 -3.96
CA GLY A 660 29.96 25.84 -2.73
C GLY A 660 31.06 26.27 -1.76
N ASN A 661 30.65 26.80 -0.60
CA ASN A 661 31.59 27.22 0.45
C ASN A 661 32.20 26.00 1.17
N HIS A 662 33.45 25.68 0.84
CA HIS A 662 34.09 24.44 1.27
C HIS A 662 35.48 24.68 1.88
N THR A 663 35.81 23.90 2.91
CA THR A 663 37.17 23.76 3.45
C THR A 663 37.41 22.30 3.84
N GLU A 664 38.60 21.79 3.55
CA GLU A 664 39.04 20.46 4.00
C GLU A 664 39.37 20.44 5.50
N LYS A 665 39.49 21.61 6.14
CA LYS A 665 39.84 21.76 7.55
C LYS A 665 38.61 21.64 8.46
N VAL A 666 37.92 20.51 8.40
CA VAL A 666 36.76 20.19 9.24
C VAL A 666 37.07 19.10 10.26
N VAL A 667 36.52 19.23 11.47
CA VAL A 667 36.58 18.22 12.52
C VAL A 667 35.23 18.18 13.24
N VAL A 668 34.77 16.98 13.61
CA VAL A 668 33.63 16.84 14.52
C VAL A 668 34.18 16.98 15.94
N PRO A 669 33.69 17.93 16.77
CA PRO A 669 34.10 18.01 18.16
C PRO A 669 33.78 16.69 18.85
N PHE A 670 34.76 16.05 19.49
CA PHE A 670 34.49 14.91 20.37
C PHE A 670 33.58 15.40 21.50
N ALA A 671 32.39 14.81 21.61
CA ALA A 671 31.43 15.06 22.69
C ALA A 671 31.83 14.31 23.96
#